data_AF-A0A2D8HU40-F1
#
_entry.id   AF-A0A2D8HU40-F1
#
_cell.length_a   1.000
_cell.length_b   1.000
_cell.length_c   1.000
_cell.angle_alpha   90.00
_cell.angle_beta   90.00
_cell.angle_gamma   90.00
#
_symmetry.space_group_name_H-M   'P 1'
#
loop_
_entity.id
_entity.type
_entity.pdbx_description
1 polymer ?
#
loop_
_entity_poly.entity_id
_entity_poly.type
_entity_poly.pdbx_seq_one_letter_code
_entity_poly.pdbx_strand_id
1 'polypeptide(L)'
;MSELTQSELNEDMTTLGVGRYRAKVESAKARGAELQTPYGQRLMRAALPDLNKAIKNWQESLSIVDNKARFQIETQDLDPKVLSFLSIKALLDCITQKKTLASASIFLGKLIEDELRCRFLIENNEEKGQGIILGAVRRKGTAAKTRHIRSSMKHEADKGLMDAWEPWAHRDKLNMGLIMTELVRVSTNLIEYTYILEKSRKRPTRYISATPETLQWIEEFNDHREFIEPFWLPTVELPARWTNIWDGGYDHKESYLPKVPFIKTNNMDYLRSITGALPEPMEATNLIQQTPWAINDKVMQAMEWCWENNVIVDGLPSREQEELPPVPIDFKQNKESNTTWRRQAAKVYNSRLSNTSRRLLVSKILYVAKKLSGNRFFYPSHVDFRGRVYNIPAFLGIQGPDISRGLLQFHRAERIKTDDDVKWLAIQGANTFGNDKLTLDKRVEWAESFAKDAIAIHDSPTTNFMWMEADDPFQFLAWCFEWGQLHKTGRLMTRLPINLDASNNGLQILSMLMRDEYGAKATNVLSSDSPEDIYRVVSDSILEKLNADTHPYAEKWIKFGINRKLAKRPTMVWPYGGTFYSCRDYVDEWYQDTLRKTRCANPFTEDERYKVTGYLSKLTWASINEVLDKPKDCMQWLQSCAKKLAEHGKPISWVTPSGFPVLQIYHKTTSQNVNTNISGQATYVKWYSEDDAISPRKQKSGISPNYVHSLDAACLTKTVIECNKQGIWDFAMIHDSYGTHSTNCPRLNKTLREQYLSVFEIDQLEVLLHQLAENNPEIDFPEIPEYGNADISEVLESKYFFS
;
A
#
# COMPACT_ATOMS: atom_id res chain seq x y z
N MET A 1 23.64 5.45 -28.98
CA MET A 1 22.43 6.19 -28.56
C MET A 1 22.90 7.59 -28.17
N SER A 2 22.15 8.63 -28.49
CA SER A 2 22.42 9.98 -27.96
C SER A 2 22.38 9.93 -26.43
N GLU A 3 23.22 10.75 -25.79
CA GLU A 3 23.20 10.91 -24.33
C GLU A 3 21.84 11.50 -23.91
N LEU A 4 21.17 10.88 -22.93
CA LEU A 4 19.84 11.29 -22.48
C LEU A 4 19.96 12.61 -21.71
N THR A 5 19.18 13.62 -22.09
CA THR A 5 19.23 14.95 -21.46
C THR A 5 18.12 15.14 -20.41
N GLN A 6 18.32 16.06 -19.46
CA GLN A 6 17.30 16.36 -18.45
C GLN A 6 16.07 17.02 -19.06
N SER A 7 16.23 17.82 -20.12
CA SER A 7 15.12 18.44 -20.86
C SER A 7 14.21 17.39 -21.49
N GLU A 8 14.79 16.38 -22.17
CA GLU A 8 14.02 15.26 -22.74
C GLU A 8 13.24 14.52 -21.65
N LEU A 9 13.89 14.23 -20.51
CA LEU A 9 13.21 13.58 -19.39
C LEU A 9 12.06 14.43 -18.82
N ASN A 10 12.23 15.74 -18.68
CA ASN A 10 11.18 16.63 -18.19
C ASN A 10 9.96 16.65 -19.15
N GLU A 11 10.21 16.65 -20.47
CA GLU A 11 9.17 16.54 -21.49
C GLU A 11 8.47 15.18 -21.44
N ASP A 12 9.23 14.09 -21.27
CA ASP A 12 8.68 12.74 -21.08
C ASP A 12 7.80 12.64 -19.84
N MET A 13 8.23 13.19 -18.70
CA MET A 13 7.45 13.18 -17.45
C MET A 13 6.08 13.85 -17.66
N THR A 14 6.05 14.96 -18.40
CA THR A 14 4.82 15.68 -18.74
C THR A 14 3.96 14.86 -19.71
N THR A 15 4.54 14.41 -20.83
CA THR A 15 3.85 13.66 -21.89
C THR A 15 3.27 12.34 -21.38
N LEU A 16 4.04 11.58 -20.60
CA LEU A 16 3.57 10.35 -19.95
C LEU A 16 2.49 10.63 -18.91
N GLY A 17 2.59 11.76 -18.18
CA GLY A 17 1.57 12.23 -17.25
C GLY A 17 0.23 12.48 -17.95
N VAL A 18 0.25 13.27 -19.02
CA VAL A 18 -0.89 13.56 -19.91
C VAL A 18 -1.49 12.26 -20.47
N GLY A 19 -0.66 11.40 -21.06
CA GLY A 19 -1.10 10.13 -21.63
C GLY A 19 -1.77 9.22 -20.60
N ARG A 20 -1.20 9.13 -19.39
CA ARG A 20 -1.78 8.37 -18.26
C ARG A 20 -3.13 8.95 -17.84
N TYR A 21 -3.24 10.27 -17.72
CA TYR A 21 -4.48 10.95 -17.34
C TYR A 21 -5.58 10.73 -18.39
N ARG A 22 -5.29 11.00 -19.67
CA ARG A 22 -6.22 10.79 -20.79
C ARG A 22 -6.66 9.34 -20.92
N ALA A 23 -5.73 8.39 -20.87
CA ALA A 23 -6.09 6.97 -20.93
C ALA A 23 -7.04 6.54 -19.81
N LYS A 24 -6.86 7.08 -18.60
CA LYS A 24 -7.76 6.84 -17.46
C LYS A 24 -9.15 7.44 -17.71
N VAL A 25 -9.22 8.67 -18.21
CA VAL A 25 -10.47 9.36 -18.54
C VAL A 25 -11.22 8.64 -19.67
N GLU A 26 -10.56 8.36 -20.79
CA GLU A 26 -11.16 7.68 -21.94
C GLU A 26 -11.62 6.26 -21.60
N SER A 27 -10.85 5.51 -20.79
CA SER A 27 -11.28 4.21 -20.29
C SER A 27 -12.54 4.30 -19.41
N ALA A 28 -12.69 5.37 -18.62
CA ALA A 28 -13.89 5.59 -17.82
C ALA A 28 -15.09 5.97 -18.70
N LYS A 29 -14.91 6.86 -19.69
CA LYS A 29 -15.93 7.23 -20.68
C LYS A 29 -16.43 6.01 -21.47
N ALA A 30 -15.51 5.20 -22.01
CA ALA A 30 -15.86 4.02 -22.79
C ALA A 30 -16.67 2.98 -22.00
N ARG A 31 -16.45 2.88 -20.69
CA ARG A 31 -17.18 1.95 -19.81
C ARG A 31 -18.48 2.52 -19.24
N GLY A 32 -18.83 3.78 -19.55
CA GLY A 32 -19.95 4.48 -18.91
C GLY A 32 -19.77 4.57 -17.41
N ALA A 33 -18.58 4.99 -16.98
CA ALA A 33 -18.18 5.07 -15.58
C ALA A 33 -17.46 6.40 -15.30
N GLU A 34 -17.88 7.48 -15.96
CA GLU A 34 -17.26 8.81 -15.86
C GLU A 34 -17.23 9.37 -14.45
N LEU A 35 -18.11 8.95 -13.53
CA LEU A 35 -17.98 9.31 -12.13
C LEU A 35 -16.68 8.79 -11.50
N GLN A 36 -16.00 7.80 -12.07
CA GLN A 36 -14.69 7.32 -11.59
C GLN A 36 -13.52 8.26 -11.95
N THR A 37 -13.77 9.27 -12.78
CA THR A 37 -12.77 10.28 -13.13
C THR A 37 -12.64 11.34 -12.03
N PRO A 38 -11.50 12.05 -11.96
CA PRO A 38 -11.33 13.15 -11.00
C PRO A 38 -12.37 14.27 -11.19
N TYR A 39 -12.71 14.65 -12.42
CA TYR A 39 -13.74 15.66 -12.69
C TYR A 39 -15.15 15.18 -12.29
N GLY A 40 -15.48 13.92 -12.61
CA GLY A 40 -16.78 13.33 -12.27
C GLY A 40 -17.01 13.29 -10.76
N GLN A 41 -15.96 12.94 -9.99
CA GLN A 41 -16.01 13.02 -8.52
C GLN A 41 -16.21 14.45 -8.01
N ARG A 42 -15.57 15.45 -8.62
CA ARG A 42 -15.70 16.86 -8.24
C ARG A 42 -17.09 17.41 -8.54
N LEU A 43 -17.63 17.17 -9.74
CA LEU A 43 -18.98 17.58 -10.14
C LEU A 43 -20.04 16.96 -9.24
N MET A 44 -19.94 15.67 -8.96
CA MET A 44 -20.88 14.99 -8.06
C MET A 44 -20.87 15.60 -6.66
N ARG A 45 -19.70 15.88 -6.08
CA ARG A 45 -19.62 16.50 -4.74
C ARG A 45 -20.26 17.89 -4.71
N ALA A 46 -20.11 18.67 -5.78
CA ALA A 46 -20.74 19.98 -5.90
C ALA A 46 -22.27 19.88 -6.05
N ALA A 47 -22.76 18.90 -6.81
CA ALA A 47 -24.18 18.77 -7.14
C ALA A 47 -25.06 18.12 -6.06
N LEU A 48 -24.49 17.22 -5.24
CA LEU A 48 -25.25 16.44 -4.27
C LEU A 48 -26.03 17.29 -3.24
N PRO A 49 -25.49 18.36 -2.64
CA PRO A 49 -26.22 19.16 -1.64
C PRO A 49 -27.51 19.78 -2.18
N ASP A 50 -27.46 20.43 -3.35
CA ASP A 50 -28.60 21.11 -3.94
C ASP A 50 -29.66 20.13 -4.45
N LEU A 51 -29.21 19.02 -5.07
CA LEU A 51 -30.13 17.96 -5.50
C LEU A 51 -30.82 17.29 -4.30
N ASN A 52 -30.10 17.06 -3.21
CA ASN A 52 -30.66 16.47 -2.00
C ASN A 52 -31.77 17.34 -1.41
N LYS A 53 -31.58 18.66 -1.40
CA LYS A 53 -32.62 19.61 -1.01
C LYS A 53 -33.82 19.58 -1.96
N ALA A 54 -33.58 19.56 -3.27
CA ALA A 54 -34.65 19.53 -4.27
C ALA A 54 -35.50 18.24 -4.21
N ILE A 55 -34.85 17.08 -4.02
CA ILE A 55 -35.53 15.78 -3.87
C ILE A 55 -36.33 15.74 -2.58
N LYS A 56 -35.78 16.24 -1.46
CA LYS A 56 -36.52 16.31 -0.19
C LYS A 56 -37.80 17.14 -0.34
N ASN A 57 -37.71 18.33 -0.96
CA ASN A 57 -38.89 19.17 -1.22
C ASN A 57 -39.91 18.45 -2.13
N TRP A 58 -39.44 17.73 -3.14
CA TRP A 58 -40.31 16.91 -3.99
C TRP A 58 -41.02 15.81 -3.20
N GLN A 59 -40.31 15.07 -2.34
CA GLN A 59 -40.91 14.04 -1.48
C GLN A 59 -41.94 14.62 -0.51
N GLU A 60 -41.66 15.77 0.10
CA GLU A 60 -42.59 16.49 0.98
C GLU A 60 -43.87 16.90 0.21
N SER A 61 -43.73 17.33 -1.04
CA SER A 61 -44.88 17.69 -1.89
C SER A 61 -45.80 16.49 -2.19
N LEU A 62 -45.28 15.25 -2.18
CA LEU A 62 -46.09 14.05 -2.38
C LEU A 62 -47.09 13.83 -1.26
N SER A 63 -46.86 14.35 -0.04
CA SER A 63 -47.79 14.19 1.08
C SER A 63 -49.16 14.81 0.83
N ILE A 64 -49.26 15.77 -0.09
CA ILE A 64 -50.47 16.52 -0.41
C ILE A 64 -51.23 15.92 -1.63
N VAL A 65 -50.65 14.91 -2.29
CA VAL A 65 -51.23 14.29 -3.48
C VAL A 65 -52.14 13.13 -3.10
N ASP A 66 -53.44 13.22 -3.45
CA ASP A 66 -54.43 12.19 -3.11
C ASP A 66 -54.25 10.89 -3.91
N ASN A 67 -53.99 10.99 -5.22
CA ASN A 67 -53.89 9.84 -6.13
C ASN A 67 -52.44 9.61 -6.58
N LYS A 68 -51.63 8.98 -5.73
CA LYS A 68 -50.21 8.71 -6.01
C LYS A 68 -50.06 7.47 -6.89
N ALA A 69 -49.18 7.55 -7.87
CA ALA A 69 -48.70 6.38 -8.60
C ALA A 69 -47.82 5.51 -7.69
N ARG A 70 -47.74 4.21 -7.98
CA ARG A 70 -46.96 3.24 -7.19
C ARG A 70 -45.52 3.69 -6.89
N PHE A 71 -44.81 4.18 -7.92
CA PHE A 71 -43.43 4.64 -7.74
C PHE A 71 -43.31 5.85 -6.81
N GLN A 72 -44.33 6.71 -6.73
CA GLN A 72 -44.34 7.87 -5.83
C GLN A 72 -44.51 7.43 -4.38
N ILE A 73 -45.38 6.43 -4.14
CA ILE A 73 -45.60 5.85 -2.81
C ILE A 73 -44.31 5.19 -2.33
N GLU A 74 -43.74 4.29 -3.14
CA GLU A 74 -42.58 3.50 -2.74
C GLU A 74 -41.28 4.33 -2.58
N THR A 75 -41.22 5.53 -3.16
CA THR A 75 -40.03 6.40 -3.06
C THR A 75 -40.20 7.56 -2.07
N GLN A 76 -41.40 7.77 -1.51
CA GLN A 76 -41.66 8.88 -0.58
C GLN A 76 -40.78 8.79 0.68
N ASP A 77 -40.58 7.59 1.21
CA ASP A 77 -39.79 7.32 2.42
C ASP A 77 -38.37 6.81 2.13
N LEU A 78 -37.91 6.94 0.88
CA LEU A 78 -36.53 6.62 0.52
C LEU A 78 -35.63 7.80 0.91
N ASP A 79 -34.44 7.52 1.47
CA ASP A 79 -33.51 8.58 1.85
C ASP A 79 -33.23 9.50 0.63
N PRO A 80 -33.49 10.82 0.73
CA PRO A 80 -33.25 11.76 -0.37
C PRO A 80 -31.79 11.73 -0.86
N LYS A 81 -30.83 11.36 0.00
CA LYS A 81 -29.42 11.20 -0.38
C LYS A 81 -29.21 10.01 -1.33
N VAL A 82 -29.95 8.92 -1.14
CA VAL A 82 -29.93 7.73 -2.02
C VAL A 82 -30.44 8.10 -3.41
N LEU A 83 -31.59 8.76 -3.48
CA LEU A 83 -32.14 9.23 -4.75
C LEU A 83 -31.21 10.23 -5.45
N SER A 84 -30.61 11.17 -4.70
CA SER A 84 -29.65 12.14 -5.24
C SER A 84 -28.46 11.45 -5.88
N PHE A 85 -27.86 10.50 -5.16
CA PHE A 85 -26.70 9.79 -5.63
C PHE A 85 -26.99 8.93 -6.86
N LEU A 86 -28.09 8.16 -6.86
CA LEU A 86 -28.47 7.33 -8.01
C LEU A 86 -28.76 8.17 -9.25
N SER A 87 -29.39 9.34 -9.06
CA SER A 87 -29.69 10.28 -10.15
C SER A 87 -28.41 10.86 -10.75
N ILE A 88 -27.51 11.37 -9.91
CA ILE A 88 -26.21 11.87 -10.36
C ILE A 88 -25.40 10.76 -11.01
N LYS A 89 -25.41 9.54 -10.46
CA LYS A 89 -24.72 8.39 -11.05
C LYS A 89 -25.23 8.04 -12.43
N ALA A 90 -26.55 7.89 -12.59
CA ALA A 90 -27.13 7.50 -13.87
C ALA A 90 -26.86 8.52 -14.97
N LEU A 91 -26.83 9.81 -14.63
CA LEU A 91 -26.71 10.92 -15.57
C LEU A 91 -25.24 11.30 -15.82
N LEU A 92 -24.39 11.35 -14.78
CA LEU A 92 -22.99 11.74 -14.93
C LEU A 92 -22.09 10.64 -15.50
N ASP A 93 -22.38 9.35 -15.27
CA ASP A 93 -21.57 8.24 -15.81
C ASP A 93 -21.55 8.19 -17.35
N CYS A 94 -22.51 8.85 -17.99
CA CYS A 94 -22.65 8.95 -19.43
C CYS A 94 -22.81 10.40 -19.90
N ILE A 95 -22.34 11.39 -19.13
CA ILE A 95 -22.58 12.82 -19.40
C ILE A 95 -22.02 13.27 -20.77
N THR A 96 -20.95 12.62 -21.23
CA THR A 96 -20.33 12.89 -22.54
C THR A 96 -20.85 11.97 -23.66
N GLN A 97 -21.71 11.00 -23.33
CA GLN A 97 -22.30 10.08 -24.30
C GLN A 97 -23.66 10.56 -24.79
N LYS A 98 -23.97 10.32 -26.06
CA LYS A 98 -25.32 10.58 -26.61
C LYS A 98 -26.31 9.56 -26.05
N LYS A 99 -27.18 9.99 -25.13
CA LYS A 99 -28.31 9.20 -24.61
C LYS A 99 -29.62 9.95 -24.82
N THR A 100 -30.63 9.23 -25.32
CA THR A 100 -31.98 9.81 -25.39
C THR A 100 -32.53 10.00 -23.98
N LEU A 101 -33.33 11.06 -23.78
CA LEU A 101 -33.97 11.35 -22.49
C LEU A 101 -34.75 10.15 -21.97
N ALA A 102 -35.49 9.47 -22.86
CA ALA A 102 -36.24 8.28 -22.50
C ALA A 102 -35.33 7.14 -22.02
N SER A 103 -34.24 6.84 -22.75
CA SER A 103 -33.34 5.75 -22.36
C SER A 103 -32.63 6.01 -21.04
N ALA A 104 -32.17 7.24 -20.81
CA ALA A 104 -31.51 7.62 -19.56
C ALA A 104 -32.50 7.60 -18.38
N SER A 105 -33.71 8.12 -18.58
CA SER A 105 -34.77 8.10 -17.58
C SER A 105 -35.19 6.68 -17.21
N ILE A 106 -35.40 5.79 -18.19
CA ILE A 106 -35.73 4.38 -17.91
C ILE A 106 -34.60 3.69 -17.14
N PHE A 107 -33.35 3.97 -17.49
CA PHE A 107 -32.20 3.44 -16.78
C PHE A 107 -32.16 3.92 -15.33
N LEU A 108 -32.36 5.22 -15.09
CA LEU A 108 -32.45 5.79 -13.75
C LEU A 108 -33.61 5.20 -12.95
N GLY A 109 -34.81 5.11 -13.53
CA GLY A 109 -35.95 4.47 -12.88
C GLY A 109 -35.70 3.01 -12.52
N LYS A 110 -35.00 2.26 -13.38
CA LYS A 110 -34.57 0.88 -13.07
C LYS A 110 -33.54 0.85 -11.93
N LEU A 111 -32.63 1.83 -11.87
CA LEU A 111 -31.70 1.97 -10.76
C LEU A 111 -32.37 2.42 -9.46
N ILE A 112 -33.56 3.00 -9.48
CA ILE A 112 -34.29 3.31 -8.25
C ILE A 112 -35.15 2.10 -7.84
N GLU A 113 -35.82 1.46 -8.80
CA GLU A 113 -36.60 0.24 -8.58
C GLU A 113 -35.74 -0.89 -8.00
N ASP A 114 -34.53 -1.08 -8.53
CA ASP A 114 -33.65 -2.12 -8.01
C ASP A 114 -33.30 -1.86 -6.51
N GLU A 115 -33.41 -0.63 -5.98
CA GLU A 115 -32.97 -0.19 -4.63
C GLU A 115 -34.06 -0.57 -3.66
N LEU A 116 -35.28 -0.19 -4.04
CA LEU A 116 -36.50 -0.61 -3.40
C LEU A 116 -36.59 -2.14 -3.37
N ARG A 117 -36.16 -2.84 -4.43
CA ARG A 117 -36.11 -4.31 -4.42
C ARG A 117 -35.15 -4.85 -3.35
N CYS A 118 -34.00 -4.23 -3.17
CA CYS A 118 -33.05 -4.68 -2.16
C CYS A 118 -33.52 -4.32 -0.74
N ARG A 119 -34.17 -3.17 -0.57
CA ARG A 119 -34.81 -2.78 0.70
C ARG A 119 -35.91 -3.78 1.07
N PHE A 120 -36.79 -4.09 0.14
CA PHE A 120 -37.82 -5.11 0.29
C PHE A 120 -37.23 -6.47 0.68
N LEU A 121 -36.11 -6.87 0.08
CA LEU A 121 -35.42 -8.11 0.43
C LEU A 121 -34.99 -8.14 1.91
N ILE A 122 -34.45 -7.03 2.43
CA ILE A 122 -34.04 -6.93 3.84
C ILE A 122 -35.26 -6.88 4.77
N GLU A 123 -36.28 -6.08 4.43
CA GLU A 123 -37.49 -5.91 5.24
C GLU A 123 -38.30 -7.20 5.38
N ASN A 124 -38.30 -8.06 4.35
CA ASN A 124 -39.02 -9.33 4.38
C ASN A 124 -38.18 -10.50 4.92
N ASN A 125 -36.85 -10.44 4.84
CA ASN A 125 -35.96 -11.47 5.38
C ASN A 125 -34.56 -10.91 5.64
N GLU A 126 -34.34 -10.36 6.84
CA GLU A 126 -33.12 -9.62 7.16
C GLU A 126 -31.85 -10.47 7.00
N GLU A 127 -31.80 -11.65 7.63
CA GLU A 127 -30.62 -12.52 7.64
C GLU A 127 -30.24 -12.99 6.22
N LYS A 128 -31.21 -13.48 5.44
CA LYS A 128 -30.95 -13.89 4.05
C LYS A 128 -30.72 -12.71 3.14
N GLY A 129 -31.44 -11.62 3.31
CA GLY A 129 -31.33 -10.41 2.50
C GLY A 129 -29.93 -9.82 2.59
N GLN A 130 -29.39 -9.67 3.80
CA GLN A 130 -28.01 -9.24 4.02
C GLN A 130 -27.02 -10.21 3.35
N GLY A 131 -27.22 -11.53 3.49
CA GLY A 131 -26.39 -12.54 2.85
C GLY A 131 -26.40 -12.50 1.31
N ILE A 132 -27.57 -12.29 0.70
CA ILE A 132 -27.74 -12.18 -0.76
C ILE A 132 -27.09 -10.90 -1.29
N ILE A 133 -27.27 -9.77 -0.58
CA ILE A 133 -26.63 -8.49 -0.94
C ILE A 133 -25.11 -8.63 -0.82
N LEU A 134 -24.59 -9.21 0.27
CA LEU A 134 -23.17 -9.49 0.42
C LEU A 134 -22.64 -10.41 -0.69
N GLY A 135 -23.43 -11.41 -1.08
CA GLY A 135 -23.15 -12.25 -2.25
C GLY A 135 -23.07 -11.43 -3.54
N ALA A 136 -23.96 -10.47 -3.75
CA ALA A 136 -23.93 -9.59 -4.91
C ALA A 136 -22.67 -8.72 -4.92
N VAL A 137 -22.31 -8.11 -3.78
CA VAL A 137 -21.09 -7.28 -3.64
C VAL A 137 -19.82 -8.01 -4.08
N ARG A 138 -19.73 -9.32 -3.79
CA ARG A 138 -18.56 -10.15 -4.17
C ARG A 138 -18.43 -10.41 -5.68
N ARG A 139 -19.45 -10.12 -6.49
CA ARG A 139 -19.45 -10.38 -7.95
C ARG A 139 -18.97 -9.16 -8.74
N LYS A 140 -18.36 -9.38 -9.91
CA LYS A 140 -17.90 -8.29 -10.80
C LYS A 140 -18.97 -7.91 -11.83
N GLY A 141 -19.16 -6.60 -12.03
CA GLY A 141 -20.07 -6.04 -13.04
C GLY A 141 -21.54 -5.96 -12.61
N THR A 142 -22.21 -4.86 -12.97
CA THR A 142 -23.61 -4.56 -12.58
C THR A 142 -24.60 -5.65 -12.98
N ALA A 143 -24.48 -6.17 -14.21
CA ALA A 143 -25.39 -7.20 -14.71
C ALA A 143 -25.34 -8.52 -13.92
N ALA A 144 -24.15 -8.97 -13.50
CA ALA A 144 -23.99 -10.18 -12.72
C ALA A 144 -24.58 -10.04 -11.31
N LYS A 145 -24.46 -8.85 -10.72
CA LYS A 145 -24.99 -8.50 -9.40
C LYS A 145 -26.51 -8.46 -9.40
N THR A 146 -27.09 -7.71 -10.33
CA THR A 146 -28.55 -7.64 -10.51
C THR A 146 -29.14 -9.03 -10.80
N ARG A 147 -28.46 -9.85 -11.63
CA ARG A 147 -28.90 -11.23 -11.90
C ARG A 147 -28.89 -12.07 -10.62
N HIS A 148 -27.83 -11.98 -9.81
CA HIS A 148 -27.75 -12.72 -8.56
C HIS A 148 -28.91 -12.39 -7.63
N ILE A 149 -29.13 -11.09 -7.35
CA ILE A 149 -30.20 -10.62 -6.47
C ILE A 149 -31.55 -11.13 -6.97
N ARG A 150 -31.86 -10.93 -8.26
CA ARG A 150 -33.13 -11.38 -8.85
C ARG A 150 -33.32 -12.89 -8.77
N SER A 151 -32.27 -13.66 -9.07
CA SER A 151 -32.34 -15.13 -9.01
C SER A 151 -32.49 -15.66 -7.59
N SER A 152 -31.78 -15.06 -6.62
CA SER A 152 -31.85 -15.45 -5.22
C SER A 152 -33.20 -15.08 -4.62
N MET A 153 -33.69 -13.88 -4.89
CA MET A 153 -35.00 -13.42 -4.44
C MET A 153 -36.13 -14.30 -4.98
N LYS A 154 -36.10 -14.63 -6.28
CA LYS A 154 -37.06 -15.57 -6.87
C LYS A 154 -37.03 -16.91 -6.15
N HIS A 155 -35.84 -17.44 -5.87
CA HIS A 155 -35.70 -18.72 -5.21
C HIS A 155 -36.21 -18.73 -3.75
N GLU A 156 -36.07 -17.62 -3.02
CA GLU A 156 -36.62 -17.50 -1.67
C GLU A 156 -38.15 -17.34 -1.71
N ALA A 157 -38.70 -16.62 -2.69
CA ALA A 157 -40.14 -16.54 -2.91
C ALA A 157 -40.74 -17.90 -3.31
N ASP A 158 -40.09 -18.65 -4.21
CA ASP A 158 -40.52 -20.00 -4.62
C ASP A 158 -40.55 -21.00 -3.44
N LYS A 159 -39.79 -20.74 -2.36
CA LYS A 159 -39.81 -21.53 -1.12
C LYS A 159 -40.88 -21.09 -0.11
N GLY A 160 -41.63 -20.02 -0.40
CA GLY A 160 -42.57 -19.41 0.54
C GLY A 160 -41.89 -18.71 1.72
N LEU A 161 -40.60 -18.37 1.61
CA LEU A 161 -39.85 -17.71 2.68
C LEU A 161 -39.94 -16.17 2.63
N MET A 162 -40.52 -15.62 1.56
CA MET A 162 -40.81 -14.20 1.39
C MET A 162 -41.81 -13.97 0.24
N ASP A 163 -42.44 -12.81 0.22
CA ASP A 163 -43.31 -12.40 -0.89
C ASP A 163 -42.53 -12.17 -2.20
N ALA A 164 -43.19 -12.40 -3.33
CA ALA A 164 -42.62 -12.18 -4.65
C ALA A 164 -42.55 -10.67 -4.97
N TRP A 165 -41.37 -10.20 -5.40
CA TRP A 165 -41.23 -8.82 -5.88
C TRP A 165 -41.96 -8.62 -7.21
N GLU A 166 -42.93 -7.72 -7.21
CA GLU A 166 -43.60 -7.27 -8.42
C GLU A 166 -42.79 -6.14 -9.08
N PRO A 167 -42.26 -6.33 -10.31
CA PRO A 167 -41.49 -5.30 -11.00
C PRO A 167 -42.36 -4.12 -11.41
N TRP A 168 -41.80 -2.91 -11.35
CA TRP A 168 -42.48 -1.72 -11.88
C TRP A 168 -42.79 -1.86 -13.38
N ALA A 169 -43.90 -1.26 -13.81
CA ALA A 169 -44.22 -1.14 -15.22
C ALA A 169 -43.19 -0.23 -15.92
N HIS A 170 -43.05 -0.38 -17.24
CA HIS A 170 -42.13 0.45 -18.03
C HIS A 170 -42.45 1.95 -17.90
N ARG A 171 -43.75 2.30 -17.77
CA ARG A 171 -44.23 3.67 -17.57
C ARG A 171 -43.75 4.26 -16.24
N ASP A 172 -43.80 3.50 -15.16
CA ASP A 172 -43.38 3.97 -13.83
C ASP A 172 -41.88 4.22 -13.77
N LYS A 173 -41.07 3.34 -14.37
CA LYS A 173 -39.61 3.54 -14.49
C LYS A 173 -39.30 4.81 -15.28
N LEU A 174 -40.01 5.02 -16.39
CA LEU A 174 -39.83 6.21 -17.21
C LEU A 174 -40.21 7.49 -16.44
N ASN A 175 -41.38 7.50 -15.78
CA ASN A 175 -41.86 8.66 -15.02
C ASN A 175 -40.94 9.01 -13.84
N MET A 176 -40.54 8.01 -13.04
CA MET A 176 -39.59 8.22 -11.95
C MET A 176 -38.27 8.80 -12.46
N GLY A 177 -37.74 8.22 -13.53
CA GLY A 177 -36.52 8.70 -14.15
C GLY A 177 -36.62 10.11 -14.72
N LEU A 178 -37.76 10.47 -15.33
CA LEU A 178 -38.00 11.80 -15.88
C LEU A 178 -38.03 12.87 -14.78
N ILE A 179 -38.74 12.62 -13.68
CA ILE A 179 -38.80 13.55 -12.55
C ILE A 179 -37.41 13.77 -11.97
N MET A 180 -36.67 12.69 -11.69
CA MET A 180 -35.31 12.81 -11.14
C MET A 180 -34.36 13.51 -12.11
N THR A 181 -34.46 13.23 -13.41
CA THR A 181 -33.65 13.91 -14.44
C THR A 181 -33.96 15.41 -14.48
N GLU A 182 -35.23 15.79 -14.35
CA GLU A 182 -35.64 17.19 -14.31
C GLU A 182 -35.15 17.88 -13.03
N LEU A 183 -35.21 17.21 -11.88
CA LEU A 183 -34.66 17.74 -10.63
C LEU A 183 -33.15 17.98 -10.75
N VAL A 184 -32.38 17.04 -11.33
CA VAL A 184 -30.95 17.24 -11.59
C VAL A 184 -30.74 18.44 -12.50
N ARG A 185 -31.50 18.55 -13.60
CA ARG A 185 -31.39 19.67 -14.55
C ARG A 185 -31.60 21.01 -13.87
N VAL A 186 -32.67 21.15 -13.09
CA VAL A 186 -33.09 22.42 -12.48
C VAL A 186 -32.25 22.79 -11.25
N SER A 187 -31.85 21.81 -10.44
CA SER A 187 -31.14 22.10 -9.18
C SER A 187 -29.63 22.21 -9.34
N THR A 188 -29.04 21.65 -10.40
CA THR A 188 -27.57 21.57 -10.55
C THR A 188 -27.02 22.28 -11.79
N ASN A 189 -27.87 22.53 -12.79
CA ASN A 189 -27.47 23.08 -14.09
C ASN A 189 -26.36 22.30 -14.83
N LEU A 190 -26.16 21.01 -14.50
CA LEU A 190 -25.11 20.17 -15.11
C LEU A 190 -25.50 19.62 -16.48
N ILE A 191 -26.80 19.50 -16.74
CA ILE A 191 -27.35 18.89 -17.96
C ILE A 191 -28.41 19.79 -18.58
N GLU A 192 -28.65 19.58 -19.86
CA GLU A 192 -29.71 20.22 -20.64
C GLU A 192 -30.38 19.23 -21.59
N TYR A 193 -31.46 19.67 -22.23
CA TYR A 193 -32.17 18.90 -23.25
C TYR A 193 -31.87 19.43 -24.64
N THR A 194 -31.22 18.61 -25.45
CA THR A 194 -30.95 18.89 -26.86
C THR A 194 -31.93 18.16 -27.76
N TYR A 195 -32.42 18.84 -28.80
CA TYR A 195 -33.36 18.30 -29.77
C TYR A 195 -32.62 17.98 -31.06
N ILE A 196 -32.55 16.70 -31.41
CA ILE A 196 -31.84 16.24 -32.62
C ILE A 196 -32.85 15.59 -33.57
N LEU A 197 -32.91 16.11 -34.80
CA LEU A 197 -33.63 15.48 -35.90
C LEU A 197 -32.72 14.45 -36.56
N GLU A 198 -32.95 13.17 -36.29
CA GLU A 198 -32.25 12.08 -36.98
C GLU A 198 -32.75 11.97 -38.42
N LYS A 199 -31.84 11.72 -39.38
CA LYS A 199 -32.17 11.59 -40.82
C LYS A 199 -33.29 10.57 -41.12
N SER A 200 -33.55 9.63 -40.22
CA SER A 200 -34.57 8.58 -40.35
C SER A 200 -35.91 8.90 -39.67
N ARG A 201 -36.03 9.99 -38.89
CA ARG A 201 -37.23 10.31 -38.09
C ARG A 201 -37.89 11.61 -38.52
N LYS A 202 -39.23 11.61 -38.56
CA LYS A 202 -40.05 12.81 -38.89
C LYS A 202 -40.17 13.83 -37.74
N ARG A 203 -39.74 13.48 -36.52
CA ARG A 203 -39.83 14.34 -35.32
C ARG A 203 -38.50 14.37 -34.57
N PRO A 204 -38.09 15.53 -34.03
CA PRO A 204 -36.87 15.65 -33.25
C PRO A 204 -36.97 14.80 -31.97
N THR A 205 -35.89 14.08 -31.66
CA THR A 205 -35.75 13.28 -30.44
C THR A 205 -35.02 14.10 -29.39
N ARG A 206 -35.49 14.05 -28.13
CA ARG A 206 -34.82 14.70 -26.99
C ARG A 206 -33.65 13.85 -26.49
N TYR A 207 -32.50 14.47 -26.36
CA TYR A 207 -31.28 13.92 -25.80
C TYR A 207 -30.94 14.64 -24.50
N ILE A 208 -30.27 13.92 -23.59
CA ILE A 208 -29.60 14.55 -22.45
C ILE A 208 -28.17 14.84 -22.89
N SER A 209 -27.75 16.08 -22.70
CA SER A 209 -26.37 16.52 -22.88
C SER A 209 -25.91 17.27 -21.64
N ALA A 210 -24.61 17.28 -21.39
CA ALA A 210 -24.01 18.27 -20.49
C ALA A 210 -24.32 19.69 -21.01
N THR A 211 -24.49 20.65 -20.11
CA THR A 211 -24.56 22.08 -20.50
C THR A 211 -23.23 22.52 -21.11
N PRO A 212 -23.22 23.55 -21.99
CA PRO A 212 -21.98 24.12 -22.52
C PRO A 212 -21.01 24.53 -21.41
N GLU A 213 -21.51 25.11 -20.33
CA GLU A 213 -20.71 25.52 -19.17
C GLU A 213 -20.08 24.31 -18.47
N THR A 214 -20.82 23.20 -18.36
CA THR A 214 -20.29 21.95 -17.77
C THR A 214 -19.22 21.32 -18.66
N LEU A 215 -19.42 21.31 -19.98
CA LEU A 215 -18.42 20.78 -20.92
C LEU A 215 -17.14 21.61 -20.89
N GLN A 216 -17.27 22.93 -20.93
CA GLN A 216 -16.14 23.85 -20.81
C GLN A 216 -15.40 23.64 -19.48
N TRP A 217 -16.12 23.54 -18.37
CA TRP A 217 -15.49 23.28 -17.06
C TRP A 217 -14.77 21.92 -17.02
N ILE A 218 -15.33 20.87 -17.63
CA ILE A 218 -14.68 19.56 -17.72
C ILE A 218 -13.40 19.64 -18.54
N GLU A 219 -13.43 20.35 -19.67
CA GLU A 219 -12.27 20.57 -20.53
C GLU A 219 -11.17 21.33 -19.77
N GLU A 220 -11.50 22.49 -19.20
CA GLU A 220 -10.58 23.28 -18.37
C GLU A 220 -10.03 22.45 -17.20
N PHE A 221 -10.87 21.71 -16.49
CA PHE A 221 -10.42 20.87 -15.37
C PHE A 221 -9.45 19.78 -15.84
N ASN A 222 -9.71 19.15 -16.99
CA ASN A 222 -8.81 18.14 -17.55
C ASN A 222 -7.48 18.76 -17.97
N ASP A 223 -7.49 19.90 -18.64
CA ASP A 223 -6.29 20.60 -19.08
C ASP A 223 -5.39 20.98 -17.89
N HIS A 224 -5.98 21.52 -16.81
CA HIS A 224 -5.24 21.81 -15.58
C HIS A 224 -4.63 20.55 -14.96
N ARG A 225 -5.39 19.44 -14.95
CA ARG A 225 -4.94 18.16 -14.34
C ARG A 225 -3.85 17.48 -15.16
N GLU A 226 -3.93 17.58 -16.47
CA GLU A 226 -2.92 17.12 -17.41
C GLU A 226 -1.57 17.79 -17.16
N PHE A 227 -1.57 19.07 -16.77
CA PHE A 227 -0.37 19.84 -16.47
C PHE A 227 0.25 19.52 -15.09
N ILE A 228 -0.57 19.29 -14.06
CA ILE A 228 -0.09 19.17 -12.67
C ILE A 228 0.16 17.73 -12.19
N GLU A 229 -0.08 16.71 -13.02
CA GLU A 229 0.12 15.29 -12.66
C GLU A 229 1.16 14.58 -13.53
N PRO A 230 2.44 15.02 -13.52
CA PRO A 230 3.49 14.37 -14.28
C PRO A 230 3.72 12.92 -13.83
N PHE A 231 4.36 12.16 -14.71
CA PHE A 231 4.92 10.86 -14.40
C PHE A 231 6.37 11.05 -13.96
N TRP A 232 6.62 11.12 -12.64
CA TRP A 232 7.96 11.37 -12.10
C TRP A 232 8.96 10.28 -12.50
N LEU A 233 10.01 10.68 -13.22
CA LEU A 233 11.16 9.86 -13.61
C LEU A 233 12.41 10.28 -12.83
N PRO A 234 13.46 9.44 -12.78
CA PRO A 234 14.79 9.85 -12.31
C PRO A 234 15.35 11.04 -13.10
N THR A 235 16.36 11.72 -12.56
CA THR A 235 17.06 12.82 -13.25
C THR A 235 18.43 12.35 -13.75
N VAL A 236 18.90 12.86 -14.88
CA VAL A 236 20.28 12.61 -15.37
C VAL A 236 21.25 13.69 -14.88
N GLU A 237 20.70 14.85 -14.52
CA GLU A 237 21.40 15.90 -13.79
C GLU A 237 21.23 15.73 -12.27
N LEU A 238 22.13 16.38 -11.53
CA LEU A 238 22.07 16.38 -10.07
C LEU A 238 20.73 16.99 -9.60
N PRO A 239 19.99 16.31 -8.71
CA PRO A 239 18.77 16.86 -8.14
C PRO A 239 19.01 18.21 -7.44
N ALA A 240 18.02 19.10 -7.54
CA ALA A 240 18.06 20.39 -6.86
C ALA A 240 18.14 20.17 -5.34
N ARG A 241 19.06 20.86 -4.67
CA ARG A 241 19.20 20.76 -3.22
C ARG A 241 17.97 21.35 -2.53
N TRP A 242 17.45 20.63 -1.54
CA TRP A 242 16.45 21.14 -0.61
C TRP A 242 17.03 22.28 0.21
N THR A 243 16.36 23.44 0.16
CA THR A 243 16.72 24.65 0.92
C THR A 243 15.60 25.12 1.83
N ASN A 244 14.36 24.74 1.51
CA ASN A 244 13.17 24.95 2.32
C ASN A 244 12.11 23.89 1.93
N ILE A 245 10.89 24.00 2.48
CA ILE A 245 9.79 23.04 2.24
C ILE A 245 9.37 22.94 0.75
N TRP A 246 9.59 23.97 -0.06
CA TRP A 246 9.05 24.08 -1.42
C TRP A 246 10.10 24.02 -2.52
N ASP A 247 11.38 24.20 -2.19
CA ASP A 247 12.47 24.30 -3.16
C ASP A 247 13.49 23.18 -2.96
N GLY A 248 13.46 22.19 -3.88
CA GLY A 248 14.39 21.07 -3.96
C GLY A 248 13.83 19.88 -4.77
N GLY A 249 14.62 18.82 -4.89
CA GLY A 249 14.28 17.63 -5.67
C GLY A 249 14.49 17.86 -7.17
N TYR A 250 13.47 18.33 -7.88
CA TYR A 250 13.57 18.63 -9.31
C TYR A 250 13.95 20.11 -9.53
N ASP A 251 14.70 20.42 -10.60
CA ASP A 251 14.93 21.82 -10.97
C ASP A 251 13.70 22.38 -11.70
N HIS A 252 13.21 23.52 -11.20
CA HIS A 252 12.02 24.22 -11.68
C HIS A 252 12.36 25.52 -12.43
N LYS A 253 13.63 25.93 -12.51
CA LYS A 253 14.02 27.17 -13.19
C LYS A 253 13.76 27.12 -14.69
N GLU A 254 13.95 25.95 -15.29
CA GLU A 254 13.85 25.72 -16.73
C GLU A 254 12.84 24.63 -17.10
N SER A 255 12.02 24.17 -16.15
CA SER A 255 11.04 23.11 -16.37
C SER A 255 9.60 23.54 -16.04
N TYR A 256 8.63 22.98 -16.76
CA TYR A 256 7.20 23.14 -16.49
C TYR A 256 6.69 22.20 -15.38
N LEU A 257 7.59 21.49 -14.69
CA LEU A 257 7.22 20.50 -13.69
C LEU A 257 6.66 21.18 -12.43
N PRO A 258 5.55 20.70 -11.86
CA PRO A 258 4.98 21.24 -10.63
C PRO A 258 5.94 21.03 -9.45
N LYS A 259 5.94 21.97 -8.49
CA LYS A 259 6.73 21.82 -7.27
C LYS A 259 6.26 20.64 -6.43
N VAL A 260 7.20 19.90 -5.88
CA VAL A 260 6.97 18.86 -4.88
C VAL A 260 7.41 19.39 -3.51
N PRO A 261 6.63 19.18 -2.44
CA PRO A 261 7.07 19.58 -1.11
C PRO A 261 8.12 18.62 -0.55
N PHE A 262 9.02 19.12 0.29
CA PHE A 262 9.99 18.32 1.03
C PHE A 262 9.31 17.31 1.95
N ILE A 263 8.20 17.70 2.58
CA ILE A 263 7.40 16.83 3.44
C ILE A 263 6.14 16.40 2.69
N LYS A 264 6.00 15.10 2.43
CA LYS A 264 4.85 14.51 1.78
C LYS A 264 3.67 14.39 2.75
N THR A 265 2.74 15.32 2.65
CA THR A 265 1.50 15.35 3.44
C THR A 265 0.38 16.06 2.67
N ASN A 266 -0.86 15.80 3.05
CA ASN A 266 -2.03 16.53 2.54
C ASN A 266 -2.36 17.77 3.40
N ASN A 267 -1.71 17.93 4.56
CA ASN A 267 -1.95 19.06 5.46
C ASN A 267 -1.13 20.28 5.01
N MET A 268 -1.75 21.16 4.21
CA MET A 268 -1.10 22.36 3.70
C MET A 268 -0.81 23.40 4.79
N ASP A 269 -1.63 23.48 5.82
CA ASP A 269 -1.42 24.44 6.91
C ASP A 269 -0.21 24.06 7.75
N TYR A 270 -0.01 22.76 7.98
CA TYR A 270 1.22 22.24 8.57
C TYR A 270 2.46 22.59 7.73
N LEU A 271 2.42 22.35 6.42
CA LEU A 271 3.55 22.71 5.54
C LEU A 271 3.86 24.22 5.56
N ARG A 272 2.82 25.06 5.60
CA ARG A 272 2.96 26.51 5.68
C ARG A 272 3.43 27.01 7.04
N SER A 273 3.19 26.24 8.11
CA SER A 273 3.64 26.58 9.46
C SER A 273 5.16 26.44 9.64
N ILE A 274 5.82 25.61 8.82
CA ILE A 274 7.27 25.42 8.87
C ILE A 274 7.95 26.52 8.06
N THR A 275 8.46 27.53 8.77
CA THR A 275 9.23 28.62 8.17
C THR A 275 10.72 28.30 8.16
N GLY A 276 11.34 28.30 6.98
CA GLY A 276 12.79 28.14 6.83
C GLY A 276 13.24 26.73 6.46
N ALA A 277 14.51 26.45 6.76
CA ALA A 277 15.17 25.18 6.45
C ALA A 277 15.06 24.20 7.62
N LEU A 278 15.10 22.90 7.33
CA LEU A 278 15.31 21.82 8.29
C LEU A 278 16.72 21.27 8.06
N PRO A 279 17.77 21.78 8.74
CA PRO A 279 19.15 21.59 8.30
C PRO A 279 19.59 20.13 8.19
N GLU A 280 19.47 19.33 9.26
CA GLU A 280 19.88 17.93 9.20
C GLU A 280 18.99 17.09 8.25
N PRO A 281 17.65 17.13 8.33
CA PRO A 281 16.81 16.32 7.45
C PRO A 281 17.00 16.66 5.97
N MET A 282 17.13 17.95 5.63
CA MET A 282 17.39 18.38 4.25
C MET A 282 18.80 17.99 3.80
N GLU A 283 19.82 18.11 4.66
CA GLU A 283 21.18 17.69 4.31
C GLU A 283 21.25 16.20 4.02
N ALA A 284 20.74 15.35 4.92
CA ALA A 284 20.72 13.91 4.69
C ALA A 284 19.95 13.53 3.41
N THR A 285 18.80 14.17 3.17
CA THR A 285 18.04 13.94 1.93
C THR A 285 18.82 14.40 0.70
N ASN A 286 19.52 15.53 0.78
CA ASN A 286 20.38 16.05 -0.27
C ASN A 286 21.52 15.08 -0.59
N LEU A 287 22.17 14.51 0.42
CA LEU A 287 23.25 13.52 0.25
C LEU A 287 22.73 12.23 -0.39
N ILE A 288 21.57 11.73 0.05
CA ILE A 288 20.94 10.55 -0.54
C ILE A 288 20.60 10.77 -2.01
N GLN A 289 19.92 11.88 -2.36
CA GLN A 289 19.53 12.13 -3.75
C GLN A 289 20.72 12.46 -4.67
N GLN A 290 21.87 12.84 -4.12
CA GLN A 290 23.11 13.05 -4.86
C GLN A 290 23.88 11.75 -5.18
N THR A 291 23.41 10.61 -4.69
CA THR A 291 23.99 9.30 -5.05
C THR A 291 23.73 8.99 -6.53
N PRO A 292 24.77 8.85 -7.37
CA PRO A 292 24.61 8.54 -8.78
C PRO A 292 24.40 7.04 -8.99
N TRP A 293 23.37 6.70 -9.77
CA TRP A 293 22.96 5.35 -10.12
C TRP A 293 23.21 5.05 -11.59
N ALA A 294 23.31 3.76 -11.89
CA ALA A 294 23.34 3.21 -13.23
C ALA A 294 22.50 1.92 -13.28
N ILE A 295 22.05 1.55 -14.49
CA ILE A 295 21.38 0.26 -14.71
C ILE A 295 22.44 -0.85 -14.73
N ASN A 296 22.12 -1.98 -14.12
CA ASN A 296 22.89 -3.21 -14.26
C ASN A 296 22.43 -3.94 -15.53
N ASP A 297 23.08 -3.63 -16.66
CA ASP A 297 22.70 -4.15 -17.98
C ASP A 297 22.81 -5.68 -18.06
N LYS A 298 23.73 -6.31 -17.30
CA LYS A 298 23.85 -7.78 -17.26
C LYS A 298 22.60 -8.42 -16.64
N VAL A 299 22.11 -7.86 -15.53
CA VAL A 299 20.88 -8.31 -14.88
C VAL A 299 19.66 -8.00 -15.74
N MET A 300 19.63 -6.84 -16.40
CA MET A 300 18.54 -6.47 -17.32
C MET A 300 18.41 -7.50 -18.46
N GLN A 301 19.51 -7.87 -19.10
CA GLN A 301 19.51 -8.87 -20.18
C GLN A 301 19.01 -10.25 -19.70
N ALA A 302 19.45 -10.70 -18.53
CA ALA A 302 18.98 -11.95 -17.96
C ALA A 302 17.47 -11.90 -17.63
N MET A 303 17.00 -10.79 -17.07
CA MET A 303 15.58 -10.57 -16.77
C MET A 303 14.72 -10.55 -18.02
N GLU A 304 15.17 -9.88 -19.09
CA GLU A 304 14.51 -9.88 -20.39
C GLU A 304 14.43 -11.29 -20.99
N TRP A 305 15.53 -12.03 -20.93
CA TRP A 305 15.53 -13.42 -21.38
C TRP A 305 14.54 -14.28 -20.60
N CYS A 306 14.49 -14.17 -19.26
CA CYS A 306 13.50 -14.85 -18.44
C CYS A 306 12.07 -14.46 -18.83
N TRP A 307 11.84 -13.17 -19.07
CA TRP A 307 10.55 -12.62 -19.46
C TRP A 307 10.07 -13.10 -20.84
N GLU A 308 10.97 -13.18 -21.81
CA GLU A 308 10.69 -13.63 -23.17
C GLU A 308 10.46 -15.14 -23.25
N ASN A 309 11.16 -15.92 -22.42
CA ASN A 309 11.09 -17.38 -22.40
C ASN A 309 10.14 -17.95 -21.33
N ASN A 310 9.33 -17.11 -20.66
CA ASN A 310 8.40 -17.52 -19.60
C ASN A 310 9.06 -18.30 -18.44
N VAL A 311 10.31 -17.98 -18.12
CA VAL A 311 11.03 -18.64 -17.03
C VAL A 311 10.43 -18.22 -15.69
N ILE A 312 10.14 -19.20 -14.83
CA ILE A 312 9.53 -18.98 -13.52
C ILE A 312 10.65 -18.62 -12.54
N VAL A 313 10.67 -17.37 -12.11
CA VAL A 313 11.57 -16.85 -11.06
C VAL A 313 10.71 -16.12 -10.04
N ASP A 314 11.04 -16.21 -8.75
CA ASP A 314 10.29 -15.44 -7.75
C ASP A 314 10.36 -13.93 -8.04
N GLY A 315 9.29 -13.21 -7.71
CA GLY A 315 9.13 -11.80 -8.09
C GLY A 315 8.72 -11.58 -9.56
N LEU A 316 9.16 -12.40 -10.52
CA LEU A 316 8.85 -12.28 -11.96
C LEU A 316 7.59 -13.08 -12.36
N PRO A 317 6.45 -12.44 -12.72
CA PRO A 317 5.26 -13.16 -13.14
C PRO A 317 5.43 -13.73 -14.56
N SER A 318 4.88 -14.92 -14.82
CA SER A 318 4.79 -15.47 -16.18
C SER A 318 4.06 -14.51 -17.12
N ARG A 319 4.47 -14.44 -18.40
CA ARG A 319 3.82 -13.64 -19.45
C ARG A 319 2.53 -14.31 -19.94
N GLU A 320 2.45 -15.64 -19.89
CA GLU A 320 1.31 -16.44 -20.33
C GLU A 320 0.18 -16.48 -19.31
N GLN A 321 -1.06 -16.36 -19.78
CA GLN A 321 -2.22 -16.42 -18.91
C GLN A 321 -2.51 -17.88 -18.51
N GLU A 322 -2.50 -18.18 -17.21
CA GLU A 322 -2.89 -19.51 -16.68
C GLU A 322 -4.22 -19.97 -17.26
N GLU A 323 -4.34 -21.21 -17.72
CA GLU A 323 -5.58 -21.76 -18.27
C GLU A 323 -6.63 -22.08 -17.19
N LEU A 324 -7.91 -22.06 -17.57
CA LEU A 324 -8.97 -22.49 -16.65
C LEU A 324 -8.96 -24.03 -16.55
N PRO A 325 -9.30 -24.59 -15.38
CA PRO A 325 -9.47 -26.03 -15.26
C PRO A 325 -10.55 -26.52 -16.24
N PRO A 326 -10.37 -27.70 -16.88
CA PRO A 326 -11.34 -28.24 -17.82
C PRO A 326 -12.70 -28.41 -17.13
N VAL A 327 -13.78 -28.12 -17.86
CA VAL A 327 -15.14 -28.30 -17.36
C VAL A 327 -15.37 -29.81 -17.17
N PRO A 328 -15.85 -30.27 -15.99
CA PRO A 328 -16.14 -31.68 -15.75
C PRO A 328 -17.17 -32.21 -16.75
N ILE A 329 -17.04 -33.47 -17.16
CA ILE A 329 -17.96 -34.11 -18.11
C ILE A 329 -19.40 -34.15 -17.53
N ASP A 330 -19.51 -34.31 -16.21
CA ASP A 330 -20.75 -34.33 -15.43
C ASP A 330 -21.21 -32.94 -14.98
N PHE A 331 -20.74 -31.86 -15.63
CA PHE A 331 -21.12 -30.50 -15.29
C PHE A 331 -22.64 -30.32 -15.41
N LYS A 332 -23.24 -29.75 -14.35
CA LYS A 332 -24.70 -29.66 -14.10
C LYS A 332 -25.41 -30.96 -13.67
N GLN A 333 -24.77 -32.13 -13.77
CA GLN A 333 -25.35 -33.41 -13.32
C GLN A 333 -24.88 -33.74 -11.89
N ASN A 334 -23.62 -33.45 -11.56
CA ASN A 334 -23.06 -33.69 -10.23
C ASN A 334 -22.80 -32.39 -9.46
N LYS A 335 -23.44 -32.23 -8.30
CA LYS A 335 -23.32 -31.03 -7.45
C LYS A 335 -21.91 -30.88 -6.86
N GLU A 336 -21.23 -31.97 -6.55
CA GLU A 336 -19.88 -31.96 -5.97
C GLU A 336 -18.83 -31.57 -7.01
N SER A 337 -18.82 -32.23 -8.19
CA SER A 337 -17.95 -31.86 -9.33
C SER A 337 -18.12 -30.40 -9.72
N ASN A 338 -19.36 -29.90 -9.76
CA ASN A 338 -19.66 -28.48 -10.02
C ASN A 338 -19.03 -27.55 -8.98
N THR A 339 -19.11 -27.92 -7.70
CA THR A 339 -18.58 -27.11 -6.59
C THR A 339 -17.06 -27.09 -6.61
N THR A 340 -16.43 -28.25 -6.83
CA THR A 340 -14.98 -28.39 -6.94
C THR A 340 -14.43 -27.62 -8.14
N TRP A 341 -15.03 -27.76 -9.32
CA TRP A 341 -14.61 -26.99 -10.50
C TRP A 341 -14.78 -25.49 -10.31
N ARG A 342 -15.91 -25.02 -9.75
CA ARG A 342 -16.12 -23.59 -9.48
C ARG A 342 -15.08 -23.04 -8.51
N ARG A 343 -14.69 -23.81 -7.49
CA ARG A 343 -13.61 -23.42 -6.55
C ARG A 343 -12.26 -23.33 -7.25
N GLN A 344 -11.91 -24.32 -8.06
CA GLN A 344 -10.66 -24.32 -8.84
C GLN A 344 -10.62 -23.16 -9.85
N ALA A 345 -11.70 -22.96 -10.61
CA ALA A 345 -11.82 -21.86 -11.55
C ALA A 345 -11.72 -20.50 -10.86
N ALA A 346 -12.38 -20.32 -9.70
CA ALA A 346 -12.28 -19.08 -8.91
C ALA A 346 -10.85 -18.79 -8.45
N LYS A 347 -10.07 -19.82 -8.05
CA LYS A 347 -8.65 -19.67 -7.72
C LYS A 347 -7.85 -19.17 -8.92
N VAL A 348 -8.02 -19.78 -10.10
CA VAL A 348 -7.35 -19.33 -11.34
C VAL A 348 -7.75 -17.90 -11.71
N TYR A 349 -9.02 -17.53 -11.60
CA TYR A 349 -9.46 -16.14 -11.84
C TYR A 349 -8.77 -15.14 -10.92
N ASN A 350 -8.64 -15.46 -9.63
CA ASN A 350 -7.93 -14.61 -8.68
C ASN A 350 -6.43 -14.52 -8.99
N SER A 351 -5.80 -15.64 -9.36
CA SER A 351 -4.40 -15.67 -9.80
C SER A 351 -4.17 -14.80 -11.03
N ARG A 352 -5.00 -14.95 -12.06
CA ARG A 352 -4.96 -14.15 -13.30
C ARG A 352 -5.00 -12.65 -13.01
N LEU A 353 -5.91 -12.20 -12.15
CA LEU A 353 -6.04 -10.78 -11.77
C LEU A 353 -4.78 -10.24 -11.08
N SER A 354 -4.25 -11.01 -10.12
CA SER A 354 -3.00 -10.66 -9.43
C SER A 354 -1.84 -10.58 -10.43
N ASN A 355 -1.69 -11.59 -11.29
CA ASN A 355 -0.64 -11.66 -12.30
C ASN A 355 -0.72 -10.53 -13.33
N THR A 356 -1.91 -10.10 -13.77
CA THR A 356 -2.04 -8.94 -14.67
C THR A 356 -1.42 -7.69 -14.06
N SER A 357 -1.70 -7.40 -12.78
CA SER A 357 -1.15 -6.23 -12.10
C SER A 357 0.37 -6.30 -11.95
N ARG A 358 0.90 -7.48 -11.61
CA ARG A 358 2.34 -7.74 -11.52
C ARG A 358 3.03 -7.58 -12.88
N ARG A 359 2.44 -8.09 -13.96
CA ARG A 359 2.99 -7.94 -15.33
C ARG A 359 3.12 -6.48 -15.73
N LEU A 360 2.09 -5.68 -15.46
CA LEU A 360 2.12 -4.24 -15.73
C LEU A 360 3.22 -3.54 -14.94
N LEU A 361 3.47 -3.94 -13.69
CA LEU A 361 4.58 -3.43 -12.89
C LEU A 361 5.94 -3.77 -13.54
N VAL A 362 6.16 -5.04 -13.89
CA VAL A 362 7.41 -5.47 -14.56
C VAL A 362 7.63 -4.73 -15.88
N SER A 363 6.59 -4.61 -16.71
CA SER A 363 6.71 -3.88 -17.99
C SER A 363 7.09 -2.40 -17.78
N LYS A 364 6.60 -1.76 -16.72
CA LYS A 364 6.97 -0.38 -16.38
C LYS A 364 8.40 -0.26 -15.86
N ILE A 365 8.83 -1.20 -15.00
CA ILE A 365 10.20 -1.26 -14.49
C ILE A 365 11.17 -1.43 -15.66
N LEU A 366 10.93 -2.39 -16.55
CA LEU A 366 11.76 -2.62 -17.74
C LEU A 366 11.74 -1.43 -18.70
N TYR A 367 10.60 -0.76 -18.88
CA TYR A 367 10.52 0.45 -19.70
C TYR A 367 11.44 1.56 -19.15
N VAL A 368 11.37 1.84 -17.84
CA VAL A 368 12.22 2.86 -17.20
C VAL A 368 13.69 2.44 -17.23
N ALA A 369 13.99 1.17 -16.94
CA ALA A 369 15.36 0.64 -16.99
C ALA A 369 15.97 0.78 -18.39
N LYS A 370 15.25 0.40 -19.45
CA LYS A 370 15.72 0.57 -20.84
C LYS A 370 15.99 2.03 -21.19
N LYS A 371 15.12 2.94 -20.73
CA LYS A 371 15.26 4.37 -20.99
C LYS A 371 16.52 4.95 -20.33
N LEU A 372 16.87 4.46 -19.14
CA LEU A 372 18.02 4.92 -18.37
C LEU A 372 19.32 4.13 -18.63
N SER A 373 19.23 2.99 -19.31
CA SER A 373 20.40 2.15 -19.63
C SER A 373 21.46 2.96 -20.38
N GLY A 374 22.72 2.73 -20.02
CA GLY A 374 23.87 3.49 -20.54
C GLY A 374 24.03 4.92 -20.01
N ASN A 375 23.13 5.44 -19.18
CA ASN A 375 23.19 6.79 -18.61
C ASN A 375 23.42 6.76 -17.10
N ARG A 376 24.06 7.81 -16.57
CA ARG A 376 24.08 8.10 -15.13
C ARG A 376 22.79 8.82 -14.75
N PHE A 377 22.17 8.44 -13.64
CA PHE A 377 20.97 9.10 -13.14
C PHE A 377 20.93 9.19 -11.62
N PHE A 378 19.96 9.92 -11.09
CA PHE A 378 19.76 10.22 -9.68
C PHE A 378 18.29 10.10 -9.30
N TYR A 379 18.03 9.86 -8.02
CA TYR A 379 16.68 9.79 -7.47
C TYR A 379 16.37 11.01 -6.61
N PRO A 380 15.68 12.04 -7.15
CA PRO A 380 15.07 13.08 -6.33
C PRO A 380 14.26 12.44 -5.20
N SER A 381 14.48 12.93 -3.98
CA SER A 381 13.93 12.32 -2.77
C SER A 381 13.25 13.36 -1.89
N HIS A 382 12.27 12.93 -1.12
CA HIS A 382 11.58 13.74 -0.13
C HIS A 382 11.36 12.93 1.14
N VAL A 383 10.77 13.51 2.18
CA VAL A 383 10.42 12.80 3.41
C VAL A 383 8.91 12.71 3.60
N ASP A 384 8.43 11.72 4.36
CA ASP A 384 7.05 11.75 4.85
C ASP A 384 6.89 12.67 6.08
N PHE A 385 5.67 12.78 6.61
CA PHE A 385 5.37 13.60 7.80
C PHE A 385 6.08 13.14 9.09
N ARG A 386 6.81 12.02 9.07
CA ARG A 386 7.58 11.45 10.18
C ARG A 386 9.09 11.60 9.97
N GLY A 387 9.52 12.04 8.78
CA GLY A 387 10.92 12.26 8.43
C GLY A 387 11.55 11.12 7.62
N ARG A 388 10.83 10.02 7.34
CA ARG A 388 11.38 8.90 6.57
C ARG A 388 11.57 9.30 5.11
N VAL A 389 12.76 9.04 4.56
CA VAL A 389 13.14 9.39 3.18
C VAL A 389 12.53 8.43 2.16
N TYR A 390 11.98 8.98 1.08
CA TYR A 390 11.41 8.25 -0.06
C TYR A 390 11.92 8.83 -1.39
N ASN A 391 12.17 7.96 -2.36
CA ASN A 391 12.41 8.40 -3.73
C ASN A 391 11.08 8.82 -4.39
N ILE A 392 11.10 9.96 -5.09
CA ILE A 392 9.93 10.52 -5.79
C ILE A 392 9.62 9.75 -7.09
N PRO A 393 10.61 9.36 -7.92
CA PRO A 393 10.36 8.61 -9.15
C PRO A 393 9.57 7.31 -8.93
N ALA A 394 8.73 6.96 -9.91
CA ALA A 394 7.85 5.80 -9.82
C ALA A 394 8.47 4.52 -10.42
N PHE A 395 8.02 3.36 -9.92
CA PHE A 395 8.29 2.01 -10.42
C PHE A 395 9.71 1.49 -10.21
N LEU A 396 10.71 2.05 -10.90
CA LEU A 396 12.11 1.64 -10.74
C LEU A 396 12.75 2.51 -9.64
N GLY A 397 13.17 1.88 -8.55
CA GLY A 397 13.82 2.56 -7.42
C GLY A 397 14.39 1.54 -6.44
N ILE A 398 15.35 1.97 -5.61
CA ILE A 398 16.03 1.08 -4.64
C ILE A 398 15.08 0.60 -3.53
N GLN A 399 14.02 1.35 -3.28
CA GLN A 399 12.94 1.00 -2.34
C GLN A 399 11.88 0.07 -2.98
N GLY A 400 12.11 -0.38 -4.22
CA GLY A 400 11.24 -1.28 -4.96
C GLY A 400 11.43 -2.77 -4.61
N PRO A 401 10.71 -3.68 -5.30
CA PRO A 401 10.90 -5.11 -5.16
C PRO A 401 12.27 -5.58 -5.66
N ASP A 402 12.65 -6.83 -5.39
CA ASP A 402 13.92 -7.45 -5.83
C ASP A 402 14.26 -7.17 -7.31
N ILE A 403 13.30 -7.33 -8.23
CA ILE A 403 13.49 -7.00 -9.66
C ILE A 403 13.94 -5.55 -9.90
N SER A 404 13.53 -4.59 -9.07
CA SER A 404 14.00 -3.20 -9.19
C SER A 404 15.39 -3.05 -8.60
N ARG A 405 15.65 -3.65 -7.43
CA ARG A 405 16.94 -3.56 -6.74
C ARG A 405 18.07 -4.22 -7.53
N GLY A 406 17.84 -5.42 -8.08
CA GLY A 406 18.83 -6.12 -8.91
C GLY A 406 19.19 -5.39 -10.21
N LEU A 407 18.29 -4.56 -10.74
CA LEU A 407 18.57 -3.73 -11.92
C LEU A 407 19.39 -2.48 -11.60
N LEU A 408 19.61 -2.15 -10.33
CA LEU A 408 20.26 -0.91 -9.91
C LEU A 408 21.64 -1.20 -9.33
N GLN A 409 22.59 -0.34 -9.68
CA GLN A 409 23.94 -0.33 -9.13
C GLN A 409 24.41 1.11 -8.98
N PHE A 410 25.40 1.35 -8.12
CA PHE A 410 26.04 2.66 -8.07
C PHE A 410 26.76 2.94 -9.39
N HIS A 411 26.70 4.18 -9.87
CA HIS A 411 27.44 4.59 -11.05
C HIS A 411 28.95 4.64 -10.76
N ARG A 412 29.32 5.19 -9.59
CA ARG A 412 30.69 5.22 -9.10
C ARG A 412 31.10 3.80 -8.68
N ALA A 413 32.28 3.38 -9.11
CA ALA A 413 32.85 2.10 -8.76
C ALA A 413 33.98 2.28 -7.76
N GLU A 414 34.07 1.37 -6.79
CA GLU A 414 35.17 1.32 -5.84
C GLU A 414 36.01 0.06 -6.03
N ARG A 415 37.32 0.18 -5.86
CA ARG A 415 38.22 -0.96 -6.00
C ARG A 415 38.25 -1.77 -4.72
N ILE A 416 38.00 -3.07 -4.80
CA ILE A 416 38.28 -4.01 -3.71
C ILE A 416 39.81 -4.08 -3.50
N LYS A 417 40.25 -3.84 -2.26
CA LYS A 417 41.65 -3.75 -1.87
C LYS A 417 41.99 -4.65 -0.68
N THR A 418 41.04 -4.87 0.23
CA THR A 418 41.28 -5.58 1.50
C THR A 418 40.40 -6.83 1.61
N ASP A 419 40.80 -7.74 2.49
CA ASP A 419 39.99 -8.93 2.81
C ASP A 419 38.65 -8.55 3.46
N ASP A 420 38.58 -7.41 4.16
CA ASP A 420 37.33 -6.88 4.71
C ASP A 420 36.37 -6.41 3.61
N ASP A 421 36.88 -5.82 2.53
CA ASP A 421 36.07 -5.43 1.37
C ASP A 421 35.44 -6.67 0.70
N VAL A 422 36.20 -7.77 0.65
CA VAL A 422 35.76 -9.08 0.14
C VAL A 422 34.75 -9.70 1.09
N LYS A 423 35.02 -9.66 2.40
CA LYS A 423 34.14 -10.18 3.46
C LYS A 423 32.73 -9.62 3.37
N TRP A 424 32.59 -8.30 3.25
CA TRP A 424 31.26 -7.67 3.14
C TRP A 424 30.55 -8.00 1.83
N LEU A 425 31.30 -8.14 0.72
CA LEU A 425 30.72 -8.65 -0.52
C LEU A 425 30.24 -10.09 -0.36
N ALA A 426 30.99 -10.95 0.32
CA ALA A 426 30.62 -12.33 0.61
C ALA A 426 29.34 -12.42 1.47
N ILE A 427 29.26 -11.59 2.52
CA ILE A 427 28.08 -11.49 3.40
C ILE A 427 26.84 -11.11 2.59
N GLN A 428 26.94 -10.16 1.65
CA GLN A 428 25.82 -9.78 0.79
C GLN A 428 25.29 -10.96 -0.04
N GLY A 429 26.19 -11.79 -0.57
CA GLY A 429 25.81 -13.00 -1.32
C GLY A 429 25.02 -13.97 -0.44
N ALA A 430 25.49 -14.20 0.78
CA ALA A 430 24.80 -15.07 1.73
C ALA A 430 23.43 -14.51 2.13
N ASN A 431 23.35 -13.20 2.39
CA ASN A 431 22.11 -12.53 2.79
C ASN A 431 21.06 -12.64 1.68
N THR A 432 21.42 -12.33 0.45
CA THR A 432 20.51 -12.36 -0.71
C THR A 432 20.08 -13.77 -1.10
N PHE A 433 20.88 -14.79 -0.78
CA PHE A 433 20.48 -16.19 -0.95
C PHE A 433 19.52 -16.70 0.13
N GLY A 434 19.47 -16.06 1.31
CA GLY A 434 18.62 -16.46 2.44
C GLY A 434 19.38 -17.05 3.65
N ASN A 435 20.71 -16.88 3.71
CA ASN A 435 21.57 -17.36 4.80
C ASN A 435 21.85 -16.28 5.87
N ASP A 436 20.93 -15.33 6.04
CA ASP A 436 21.00 -14.15 6.94
C ASP A 436 20.90 -14.48 8.44
N LYS A 437 20.85 -15.76 8.82
CA LYS A 437 20.82 -16.24 10.21
C LYS A 437 22.10 -16.94 10.65
N LEU A 438 23.08 -17.05 9.76
CA LEU A 438 24.41 -17.55 10.10
C LEU A 438 25.25 -16.43 10.71
N THR A 439 26.28 -16.80 11.47
CA THR A 439 27.33 -15.85 11.88
C THR A 439 28.01 -15.27 10.64
N LEU A 440 28.57 -14.06 10.75
CA LEU A 440 29.22 -13.38 9.62
C LEU A 440 30.30 -14.26 8.98
N ASP A 441 31.08 -14.99 9.78
CA ASP A 441 32.15 -15.85 9.25
C ASP A 441 31.59 -17.07 8.49
N LYS A 442 30.50 -17.68 8.98
CA LYS A 442 29.79 -18.75 8.25
C LYS A 442 29.14 -18.26 6.96
N ARG A 443 28.71 -17.00 6.91
CA ARG A 443 28.22 -16.37 5.66
C ARG A 443 29.34 -16.24 4.63
N VAL A 444 30.55 -15.86 5.08
CA VAL A 444 31.75 -15.82 4.22
C VAL A 444 32.12 -17.21 3.72
N GLU A 445 32.20 -18.20 4.62
CA GLU A 445 32.48 -19.60 4.25
C GLU A 445 31.49 -20.12 3.20
N TRP A 446 30.20 -19.81 3.35
CA TRP A 446 29.18 -20.16 2.38
C TRP A 446 29.43 -19.51 1.02
N ALA A 447 29.73 -18.21 0.99
CA ALA A 447 29.99 -17.48 -0.26
C ALA A 447 31.23 -18.02 -1.01
N GLU A 448 32.29 -18.34 -0.28
CA GLU A 448 33.49 -19.00 -0.81
C GLU A 448 33.16 -20.40 -1.37
N SER A 449 32.33 -21.17 -0.68
CA SER A 449 31.87 -22.48 -1.18
C SER A 449 31.07 -22.38 -2.48
N PHE A 450 30.37 -21.25 -2.69
CA PHE A 450 29.58 -20.97 -3.89
C PHE A 450 30.40 -20.36 -5.04
N ALA A 451 31.69 -20.07 -4.84
CA ALA A 451 32.52 -19.37 -5.84
C ALA A 451 32.51 -20.02 -7.23
N LYS A 452 32.55 -21.36 -7.30
CA LYS A 452 32.51 -22.10 -8.58
C LYS A 452 31.21 -21.89 -9.34
N ASP A 453 30.08 -21.94 -8.64
CA ASP A 453 28.76 -21.73 -9.23
C ASP A 453 28.57 -20.26 -9.63
N ALA A 454 29.06 -19.33 -8.82
CA ALA A 454 29.07 -17.91 -9.18
C ALA A 454 29.88 -17.62 -10.46
N ILE A 455 31.02 -18.30 -10.67
CA ILE A 455 31.79 -18.21 -11.92
C ILE A 455 30.98 -18.72 -13.12
N ALA A 456 30.31 -19.87 -12.96
CA ALA A 456 29.48 -20.44 -14.03
C ALA A 456 28.28 -19.54 -14.36
N ILE A 457 27.62 -18.96 -13.34
CA ILE A 457 26.52 -18.00 -13.50
C ILE A 457 27.02 -16.69 -14.13
N HIS A 458 28.19 -16.19 -13.72
CA HIS A 458 28.80 -14.99 -14.31
C HIS A 458 28.98 -15.13 -15.82
N ASP A 459 29.43 -16.31 -16.27
CA ASP A 459 29.69 -16.58 -17.68
C ASP A 459 28.42 -16.86 -18.48
N SER A 460 27.47 -17.61 -17.90
CA SER A 460 26.23 -18.02 -18.57
C SER A 460 25.04 -18.10 -17.58
N PRO A 461 24.38 -16.97 -17.25
CA PRO A 461 23.30 -16.94 -16.26
C PRO A 461 21.99 -17.58 -16.76
N THR A 462 21.85 -17.76 -18.08
CA THR A 462 20.67 -18.37 -18.75
C THR A 462 20.77 -19.88 -18.91
N THR A 463 21.90 -20.49 -18.54
CA THR A 463 22.07 -21.96 -18.48
C THR A 463 22.35 -22.47 -17.07
N ASN A 464 22.75 -21.58 -16.15
CA ASN A 464 23.04 -21.91 -14.75
C ASN A 464 22.00 -21.24 -13.86
N PHE A 465 21.00 -22.01 -13.42
CA PHE A 465 19.79 -21.48 -12.79
C PHE A 465 19.82 -21.41 -11.26
N MET A 466 20.93 -21.77 -10.61
CA MET A 466 20.99 -21.82 -9.14
C MET A 466 20.70 -20.45 -8.48
N TRP A 467 20.95 -19.34 -9.18
CA TRP A 467 20.59 -18.01 -8.68
C TRP A 467 19.07 -17.80 -8.51
N MET A 468 18.25 -18.57 -9.21
CA MET A 468 16.79 -18.49 -9.12
C MET A 468 16.24 -19.10 -7.82
N GLU A 469 17.06 -19.84 -7.07
CA GLU A 469 16.69 -20.47 -5.79
C GLU A 469 16.85 -19.52 -4.59
N ALA A 470 17.52 -18.38 -4.78
CA ALA A 470 17.75 -17.37 -3.75
C ALA A 470 16.43 -16.71 -3.28
N ASP A 471 16.41 -16.23 -2.03
CA ASP A 471 15.30 -15.43 -1.50
C ASP A 471 15.12 -14.09 -2.26
N ASP A 472 16.22 -13.48 -2.73
CA ASP A 472 16.25 -12.28 -3.59
C ASP A 472 17.01 -12.57 -4.92
N PRO A 473 16.37 -13.24 -5.90
CA PRO A 473 17.04 -13.80 -7.09
C PRO A 473 17.83 -12.79 -7.92
N PHE A 474 17.28 -11.60 -8.19
CA PHE A 474 17.92 -10.65 -9.11
C PHE A 474 19.04 -9.86 -8.42
N GLN A 475 18.94 -9.59 -7.12
CA GLN A 475 20.07 -9.07 -6.35
C GLN A 475 21.18 -10.11 -6.20
N PHE A 476 20.82 -11.38 -5.96
CA PHE A 476 21.80 -12.47 -5.90
C PHE A 476 22.49 -12.68 -7.25
N LEU A 477 21.77 -12.58 -8.37
CA LEU A 477 22.35 -12.60 -9.71
C LEU A 477 23.33 -11.43 -9.93
N ALA A 478 22.97 -10.22 -9.49
CA ALA A 478 23.87 -9.07 -9.52
C ALA A 478 25.17 -9.35 -8.75
N TRP A 479 25.05 -9.98 -7.58
CA TRP A 479 26.19 -10.42 -6.78
C TRP A 479 27.02 -11.50 -7.47
N CYS A 480 26.40 -12.52 -8.08
CA CYS A 480 27.12 -13.57 -8.82
C CYS A 480 28.00 -12.97 -9.94
N PHE A 481 27.55 -11.90 -10.60
CA PHE A 481 28.38 -11.23 -11.60
C PHE A 481 29.64 -10.59 -11.01
N GLU A 482 29.55 -9.96 -9.83
CA GLU A 482 30.71 -9.37 -9.18
C GLU A 482 31.62 -10.42 -8.51
N TRP A 483 31.04 -11.39 -7.80
CA TRP A 483 31.75 -12.47 -7.13
C TRP A 483 32.49 -13.38 -8.11
N GLY A 484 31.82 -13.78 -9.19
CA GLY A 484 32.44 -14.57 -10.26
C GLY A 484 33.60 -13.83 -10.93
N GLN A 485 33.44 -12.52 -11.19
CA GLN A 485 34.52 -11.69 -11.75
C GLN A 485 35.73 -11.61 -10.79
N LEU A 486 35.48 -11.44 -9.49
CA LEU A 486 36.52 -11.40 -8.46
C LEU A 486 37.32 -12.71 -8.43
N HIS A 487 36.66 -13.87 -8.37
CA HIS A 487 37.35 -15.16 -8.34
C HIS A 487 38.04 -15.53 -9.66
N LYS A 488 37.53 -15.08 -10.81
CA LYS A 488 38.18 -15.30 -12.11
C LYS A 488 39.46 -14.49 -12.28
N THR A 489 39.49 -13.26 -11.78
CA THR A 489 40.55 -12.29 -12.15
C THR A 489 41.36 -11.76 -10.98
N GLY A 490 40.91 -11.99 -9.74
CA GLY A 490 41.46 -11.41 -8.52
C GLY A 490 41.29 -9.89 -8.43
N ARG A 491 40.48 -9.27 -9.30
CA ARG A 491 40.32 -7.81 -9.39
C ARG A 491 38.86 -7.45 -9.64
N LEU A 492 38.30 -6.60 -8.77
CA LEU A 492 36.93 -6.12 -8.91
C LEU A 492 36.85 -4.60 -8.63
N MET A 493 36.12 -3.92 -9.51
CA MET A 493 35.61 -2.58 -9.29
C MET A 493 34.12 -2.72 -8.95
N THR A 494 33.80 -2.79 -7.66
CA THR A 494 32.44 -3.04 -7.20
C THR A 494 31.57 -1.81 -7.38
N ARG A 495 30.34 -2.03 -7.85
CA ARG A 495 29.26 -1.05 -7.94
C ARG A 495 28.03 -1.50 -7.16
N LEU A 496 28.08 -2.70 -6.58
CA LEU A 496 26.96 -3.31 -5.89
C LEU A 496 26.65 -2.58 -4.57
N PRO A 497 25.40 -2.18 -4.34
CA PRO A 497 24.96 -1.78 -3.02
C PRO A 497 24.95 -2.98 -2.07
N ILE A 498 25.71 -2.89 -1.00
CA ILE A 498 25.73 -3.87 0.09
C ILE A 498 24.87 -3.32 1.22
N ASN A 499 23.80 -4.04 1.57
CA ASN A 499 22.81 -3.57 2.54
C ASN A 499 23.04 -4.22 3.90
N LEU A 500 22.99 -3.41 4.95
CA LEU A 500 22.99 -3.83 6.33
C LEU A 500 21.56 -3.63 6.86
N ASP A 501 20.87 -4.72 7.14
CA ASP A 501 19.46 -4.72 7.54
C ASP A 501 19.31 -4.83 9.06
N ALA A 502 18.35 -4.09 9.61
CA ALA A 502 17.92 -4.27 10.99
C ALA A 502 17.23 -5.63 11.19
N SER A 503 17.42 -6.25 12.35
CA SER A 503 16.71 -7.48 12.71
C SER A 503 15.19 -7.27 12.85
N ASN A 504 14.83 -6.21 13.59
CA ASN A 504 13.47 -5.68 13.72
C ASN A 504 13.56 -4.27 14.31
N ASN A 505 13.65 -3.26 13.45
CA ASN A 505 13.99 -1.91 13.89
C ASN A 505 13.00 -1.30 14.89
N GLY A 506 11.71 -1.52 14.69
CA GLY A 506 10.69 -1.05 15.64
C GLY A 506 10.86 -1.63 17.04
N LEU A 507 11.22 -2.92 17.16
CA LEU A 507 11.50 -3.53 18.46
C LEU A 507 12.85 -3.11 19.03
N GLN A 508 13.88 -2.93 18.20
CA GLN A 508 15.17 -2.39 18.65
C GLN A 508 14.95 -1.03 19.33
N ILE A 509 14.22 -0.12 18.66
CA ILE A 509 13.90 1.21 19.18
C ILE A 509 13.08 1.14 20.46
N LEU A 510 11.99 0.36 20.49
CA LEU A 510 11.19 0.24 21.72
C LEU A 510 11.98 -0.37 22.88
N SER A 511 12.89 -1.30 22.61
CA SER A 511 13.75 -1.90 23.63
C SER A 511 14.78 -0.91 24.17
N MET A 512 15.39 -0.09 23.29
CA MET A 512 16.30 0.99 23.71
C MET A 512 15.57 2.07 24.51
N LEU A 513 14.39 2.51 24.07
CA LEU A 513 13.56 3.50 24.79
C LEU A 513 13.26 3.06 26.22
N MET A 514 12.98 1.77 26.44
CA MET A 514 12.62 1.23 27.75
C MET A 514 13.79 0.59 28.50
N ARG A 515 15.00 0.57 27.93
CA ARG A 515 16.15 -0.19 28.45
C ARG A 515 15.80 -1.65 28.75
N ASP A 516 15.00 -2.26 27.88
CA ASP A 516 14.53 -3.65 28.00
C ASP A 516 15.66 -4.63 27.64
N GLU A 517 16.29 -5.25 28.65
CA GLU A 517 17.44 -6.15 28.45
C GLU A 517 17.08 -7.36 27.59
N TYR A 518 15.91 -7.96 27.82
CA TYR A 518 15.49 -9.16 27.10
C TYR A 518 15.15 -8.84 25.64
N GLY A 519 14.35 -7.80 25.40
CA GLY A 519 14.03 -7.33 24.05
C GLY A 519 15.26 -6.83 23.29
N ALA A 520 16.16 -6.10 23.96
CA ALA A 520 17.40 -5.60 23.39
C ALA A 520 18.32 -6.75 22.96
N LYS A 521 18.48 -7.79 23.78
CA LYS A 521 19.22 -9.00 23.40
C LYS A 521 18.56 -9.71 22.21
N ALA A 522 17.26 -10.01 22.31
CA ALA A 522 16.54 -10.77 21.28
C ALA A 522 16.48 -10.05 19.91
N THR A 523 16.76 -8.75 19.87
CA THR A 523 16.80 -7.93 18.65
C THR A 523 18.21 -7.45 18.27
N ASN A 524 19.25 -8.05 18.87
CA ASN A 524 20.66 -7.76 18.60
C ASN A 524 21.08 -6.31 18.91
N VAL A 525 20.39 -5.60 19.80
CA VAL A 525 20.88 -4.32 20.34
C VAL A 525 22.06 -4.59 21.27
N LEU A 526 21.93 -5.59 22.14
CA LEU A 526 23.03 -6.04 23.01
C LEU A 526 23.96 -6.98 22.24
N SER A 527 25.21 -7.05 22.69
CA SER A 527 26.24 -7.87 22.06
C SER A 527 25.95 -9.38 22.22
N SER A 528 26.25 -10.16 21.18
CA SER A 528 26.09 -11.62 21.20
C SER A 528 27.10 -12.30 20.27
N ASP A 529 27.44 -13.56 20.58
CA ASP A 529 28.36 -14.38 19.77
C ASP A 529 27.71 -14.89 18.47
N SER A 530 26.38 -14.98 18.45
CA SER A 530 25.59 -15.42 17.31
C SER A 530 24.36 -14.53 17.13
N PRO A 531 23.84 -14.35 15.91
CA PRO A 531 22.67 -13.52 15.67
C PRO A 531 21.46 -14.09 16.40
N GLU A 532 20.84 -13.26 17.24
CA GLU A 532 19.60 -13.56 17.93
C GLU A 532 18.41 -13.42 16.96
N ASP A 533 17.36 -14.21 17.20
CA ASP A 533 16.20 -14.31 16.32
C ASP A 533 14.90 -14.22 17.14
N ILE A 534 14.45 -13.00 17.40
CA ILE A 534 13.19 -12.71 18.11
C ILE A 534 12.00 -13.54 17.60
N TYR A 535 11.94 -13.82 16.29
CA TYR A 535 10.84 -14.59 15.71
C TYR A 535 10.93 -16.07 16.09
N ARG A 536 12.15 -16.60 16.27
CA ARG A 536 12.39 -17.94 16.79
C ARG A 536 11.97 -18.03 18.24
N VAL A 537 12.40 -17.08 19.07
CA VAL A 537 12.01 -16.94 20.49
C VAL A 537 10.48 -16.98 20.65
N VAL A 538 9.75 -16.18 19.86
CA VAL A 538 8.29 -16.19 19.87
C VAL A 538 7.73 -17.54 19.41
N SER A 539 8.29 -18.15 18.37
CA SER A 539 7.81 -19.45 17.88
C SER A 539 8.03 -20.59 18.87
N ASP A 540 9.13 -20.55 19.62
CA ASP A 540 9.43 -21.54 20.66
C ASP A 540 8.49 -21.35 21.87
N SER A 541 8.20 -20.10 22.27
CA SER A 541 7.16 -19.80 23.28
C SER A 541 5.76 -20.30 22.86
N ILE A 542 5.40 -20.20 21.57
CA ILE A 542 4.13 -20.76 21.07
C ILE A 542 4.11 -22.28 21.20
N LEU A 543 5.23 -22.95 20.88
CA LEU A 543 5.38 -24.38 21.02
C LEU A 543 5.30 -24.84 22.47
N GLU A 544 5.94 -24.13 23.40
CA GLU A 544 5.83 -24.40 24.84
C GLU A 544 4.38 -24.32 25.33
N LYS A 545 3.66 -23.26 24.95
CA LYS A 545 2.23 -23.12 25.28
C LYS A 545 1.39 -24.23 24.65
N LEU A 546 1.67 -24.63 23.41
CA LEU A 546 0.97 -25.74 22.76
C LEU A 546 1.25 -27.08 23.46
N ASN A 547 2.49 -27.34 23.88
CA ASN A 547 2.85 -28.57 24.59
C ASN A 547 2.21 -28.66 25.98
N ALA A 548 1.98 -27.52 26.63
CA ALA A 548 1.28 -27.45 27.92
C ALA A 548 -0.25 -27.46 27.78
N ASP A 549 -0.81 -27.27 26.58
CA ASP A 549 -2.25 -27.17 26.35
C ASP A 549 -2.88 -28.55 26.10
N THR A 550 -3.93 -28.88 26.84
CA THR A 550 -4.68 -30.13 26.71
C THR A 550 -5.73 -30.11 25.59
N HIS A 551 -5.91 -28.97 24.89
CA HIS A 551 -6.92 -28.84 23.85
C HIS A 551 -6.64 -29.78 22.65
N PRO A 552 -7.64 -30.45 22.06
CA PRO A 552 -7.45 -31.35 20.89
C PRO A 552 -6.82 -30.72 19.64
N TYR A 553 -6.74 -29.39 19.60
CA TYR A 553 -6.11 -28.66 18.50
C TYR A 553 -4.59 -28.55 18.68
N ALA A 554 -4.10 -28.61 19.92
CA ALA A 554 -2.69 -28.45 20.24
C ALA A 554 -1.83 -29.52 19.55
N GLU A 555 -2.16 -30.79 19.76
CA GLU A 555 -1.44 -31.93 19.16
C GLU A 555 -1.44 -31.85 17.62
N LYS A 556 -2.56 -31.43 17.02
CA LYS A 556 -2.67 -31.25 15.56
C LYS A 556 -1.77 -30.13 15.05
N TRP A 557 -1.67 -29.01 15.76
CA TRP A 557 -0.78 -27.90 15.41
C TRP A 557 0.69 -28.26 15.58
N ILE A 558 1.03 -29.00 16.64
CA ILE A 558 2.39 -29.53 16.85
C ILE A 558 2.78 -30.43 15.67
N LYS A 559 1.90 -31.35 15.27
CA LYS A 559 2.12 -32.23 14.09
C LYS A 559 2.20 -31.46 12.77
N PHE A 560 1.47 -30.35 12.64
CA PHE A 560 1.52 -29.49 11.44
C PHE A 560 2.87 -28.79 11.28
N GLY A 561 3.59 -28.57 12.39
CA GLY A 561 4.93 -27.98 12.40
C GLY A 561 4.90 -26.46 12.53
N ILE A 562 4.81 -25.98 13.78
CA ILE A 562 5.01 -24.56 14.10
C ILE A 562 6.46 -24.19 13.83
N ASN A 563 6.67 -23.04 13.16
CA ASN A 563 7.99 -22.59 12.79
C ASN A 563 8.10 -21.07 12.89
N ARG A 564 9.32 -20.57 12.78
CA ARG A 564 9.66 -19.14 12.72
C ARG A 564 8.79 -18.35 11.73
N LYS A 565 8.42 -18.92 10.58
CA LYS A 565 7.62 -18.23 9.56
C LYS A 565 6.23 -17.85 10.06
N LEU A 566 5.64 -18.62 10.99
CA LEU A 566 4.38 -18.26 11.67
C LEU A 566 4.54 -16.97 12.48
N ALA A 567 5.57 -16.92 13.33
CA ALA A 567 5.78 -15.83 14.27
C ALA A 567 6.31 -14.55 13.60
N LYS A 568 7.00 -14.67 12.45
CA LYS A 568 7.68 -13.54 11.78
C LYS A 568 6.75 -12.35 11.53
N ARG A 569 5.70 -12.53 10.72
CA ARG A 569 4.82 -11.42 10.31
C ARG A 569 4.06 -10.79 11.49
N PRO A 570 3.39 -11.55 12.38
CA PRO A 570 2.71 -10.99 13.54
C PRO A 570 3.61 -10.18 14.46
N THR A 571 4.82 -10.69 14.75
CA THR A 571 5.79 -10.00 15.62
C THR A 571 6.37 -8.76 14.93
N MET A 572 6.70 -8.85 13.64
CA MET A 572 7.27 -7.74 12.85
C MET A 572 6.33 -6.53 12.75
N VAL A 573 5.01 -6.75 12.64
CA VAL A 573 4.04 -5.64 12.55
C VAL A 573 3.61 -5.08 13.90
N TRP A 574 3.93 -5.77 15.00
CA TRP A 574 3.44 -5.43 16.33
C TRP A 574 3.88 -4.03 16.80
N PRO A 575 5.16 -3.60 16.66
CA PRO A 575 5.60 -2.23 16.99
C PRO A 575 4.82 -1.15 16.24
N TYR A 576 4.31 -1.51 15.05
CA TYR A 576 3.66 -0.61 14.13
C TYR A 576 2.13 -0.55 14.31
N GLY A 577 1.64 -0.98 15.48
CA GLY A 577 0.21 -0.98 15.81
C GLY A 577 -0.53 -2.23 15.31
N GLY A 578 0.19 -3.33 15.06
CA GLY A 578 -0.41 -4.64 14.83
C GLY A 578 -1.41 -4.99 15.94
N THR A 579 -2.55 -5.58 15.57
CA THR A 579 -3.61 -5.98 16.51
C THR A 579 -3.80 -7.49 16.52
N PHE A 580 -4.57 -7.99 17.50
CA PHE A 580 -4.99 -9.39 17.51
C PHE A 580 -5.71 -9.81 16.20
N TYR A 581 -6.50 -8.92 15.60
CA TYR A 581 -7.20 -9.23 14.35
C TYR A 581 -6.23 -9.43 13.19
N SER A 582 -5.24 -8.54 13.03
CA SER A 582 -4.19 -8.72 12.01
C SER A 582 -3.33 -9.95 12.29
N CYS A 583 -3.02 -10.23 13.57
CA CYS A 583 -2.33 -11.46 13.96
C CYS A 583 -3.08 -12.70 13.45
N ARG A 584 -4.41 -12.74 13.63
CA ARG A 584 -5.21 -13.86 13.16
C ARG A 584 -5.21 -14.01 11.65
N ASP A 585 -5.30 -12.89 10.94
CA ASP A 585 -5.27 -12.92 9.48
C ASP A 585 -3.90 -13.45 8.98
N TYR A 586 -2.78 -13.06 9.62
CA TYR A 586 -1.46 -13.59 9.27
C TYR A 586 -1.27 -15.07 9.62
N VAL A 587 -1.83 -15.53 10.74
CA VAL A 587 -1.82 -16.96 11.12
C VAL A 587 -2.60 -17.78 10.09
N ASP A 588 -3.76 -17.28 9.65
CA ASP A 588 -4.58 -17.93 8.63
C ASP A 588 -3.89 -17.93 7.25
N GLU A 589 -3.25 -16.83 6.85
CA GLU A 589 -2.43 -16.76 5.63
C GLU A 589 -1.27 -17.76 5.67
N TRP A 590 -0.50 -17.81 6.75
CA TRP A 590 0.62 -18.74 6.92
C TRP A 590 0.15 -20.20 6.82
N TYR A 591 -0.96 -20.52 7.46
CA TYR A 591 -1.53 -21.88 7.45
C TYR A 591 -1.90 -22.31 6.02
N GLN A 592 -2.59 -21.44 5.27
CA GLN A 592 -2.95 -21.70 3.87
C GLN A 592 -1.73 -21.78 2.94
N ASP A 593 -0.76 -20.89 3.13
CA ASP A 593 0.47 -20.87 2.33
C ASP A 593 1.31 -22.11 2.54
N THR A 594 1.39 -22.58 3.78
CA THR A 594 2.10 -23.81 4.15
C THR A 594 1.45 -25.01 3.48
N LEU A 595 0.12 -25.16 3.58
CA LEU A 595 -0.64 -26.22 2.88
C LEU A 595 -0.38 -26.20 1.36
N ARG A 596 -0.41 -25.01 0.75
CA ARG A 596 -0.22 -24.84 -0.70
C ARG A 596 1.20 -25.16 -1.16
N LYS A 597 2.22 -24.65 -0.46
CA LYS A 597 3.62 -24.75 -0.89
C LYS A 597 4.22 -26.12 -0.58
N THR A 598 3.91 -26.67 0.59
CA THR A 598 4.48 -27.96 1.04
C THR A 598 3.65 -29.16 0.59
N ARG A 599 2.40 -28.95 0.16
CA ARG A 599 1.43 -30.00 -0.18
C ARG A 599 1.23 -31.02 0.95
N CYS A 600 1.40 -30.60 2.21
CA CYS A 600 1.16 -31.44 3.38
C CYS A 600 -0.35 -31.72 3.59
N ALA A 601 -0.66 -32.78 4.33
CA ALA A 601 -2.04 -33.12 4.66
C ALA A 601 -2.68 -32.04 5.53
N ASN A 602 -3.93 -31.68 5.24
CA ASN A 602 -4.65 -30.71 6.05
C ASN A 602 -5.12 -31.35 7.37
N PRO A 603 -4.63 -30.89 8.55
CA PRO A 603 -5.01 -31.47 9.85
C PRO A 603 -6.42 -31.09 10.33
N PHE A 604 -7.06 -30.11 9.69
CA PHE A 604 -8.37 -29.58 10.07
C PHE A 604 -9.32 -29.53 8.86
N THR A 605 -10.62 -29.55 9.12
CA THR A 605 -11.61 -29.33 8.06
C THR A 605 -11.74 -27.84 7.72
N GLU A 606 -12.20 -27.50 6.52
CA GLU A 606 -12.42 -26.09 6.13
C GLU A 606 -13.46 -25.40 7.02
N ASP A 607 -14.44 -26.14 7.54
CA ASP A 607 -15.46 -25.61 8.46
C ASP A 607 -14.89 -25.26 9.84
N GLU A 608 -13.78 -25.91 10.25
CA GLU A 608 -13.07 -25.65 11.49
C GLU A 608 -12.05 -24.52 11.38
N ARG A 609 -11.64 -24.15 10.15
CA ARG A 609 -10.52 -23.23 9.86
C ARG A 609 -10.53 -21.98 10.73
N TYR A 610 -11.65 -21.26 10.78
CA TYR A 610 -11.76 -20.02 11.54
C TYR A 610 -11.55 -20.22 13.05
N LYS A 611 -12.01 -21.36 13.59
CA LYS A 611 -11.86 -21.70 15.01
C LYS A 611 -10.42 -22.10 15.33
N VAL A 612 -9.80 -22.93 14.48
CA VAL A 612 -8.45 -23.47 14.74
C VAL A 612 -7.37 -22.41 14.54
N THR A 613 -7.51 -21.53 13.55
CA THR A 613 -6.60 -20.38 13.39
C THR A 613 -6.83 -19.35 14.48
N GLY A 614 -8.08 -19.11 14.90
CA GLY A 614 -8.41 -18.29 16.05
C GLY A 614 -7.77 -18.77 17.36
N TYR A 615 -7.74 -20.10 17.58
CA TYR A 615 -7.05 -20.72 18.72
C TYR A 615 -5.54 -20.45 18.67
N LEU A 616 -4.87 -20.78 17.56
CA LEU A 616 -3.42 -20.58 17.41
C LEU A 616 -3.03 -19.10 17.52
N SER A 617 -3.90 -18.20 17.05
CA SER A 617 -3.69 -16.75 17.12
C SER A 617 -3.71 -16.22 18.55
N LYS A 618 -4.52 -16.80 19.45
CA LYS A 618 -4.51 -16.41 20.87
C LYS A 618 -3.19 -16.75 21.53
N LEU A 619 -2.65 -17.94 21.26
CA LEU A 619 -1.35 -18.36 21.76
C LEU A 619 -0.24 -17.50 21.16
N THR A 620 -0.27 -17.27 19.85
CA THR A 620 0.68 -16.40 19.14
C THR A 620 0.69 -14.98 19.75
N TRP A 621 -0.48 -14.39 19.93
CA TRP A 621 -0.61 -13.06 20.51
C TRP A 621 -0.13 -13.02 21.96
N ALA A 622 -0.45 -14.03 22.77
CA ALA A 622 0.02 -14.13 24.14
C ALA A 622 1.56 -14.22 24.19
N SER A 623 2.18 -15.09 23.38
CA SER A 623 3.64 -15.22 23.30
C SER A 623 4.32 -13.91 22.90
N ILE A 624 3.77 -13.17 21.93
CA ILE A 624 4.34 -11.86 21.54
C ILE A 624 4.29 -10.87 22.71
N ASN A 625 3.16 -10.75 23.42
CA ASN A 625 3.02 -9.79 24.52
C ASN A 625 3.84 -10.18 25.76
N GLU A 626 4.12 -11.46 25.96
CA GLU A 626 4.97 -11.95 27.05
C GLU A 626 6.45 -11.67 26.76
N VAL A 627 6.88 -11.92 25.52
CA VAL A 627 8.25 -11.65 25.07
C VAL A 627 8.56 -10.15 25.03
N LEU A 628 7.54 -9.29 24.84
CA LEU A 628 7.70 -7.86 24.58
C LEU A 628 6.99 -6.97 25.63
N ASP A 629 7.14 -7.31 26.91
CA ASP A 629 6.39 -6.65 28.01
C ASP A 629 6.77 -5.16 28.19
N LYS A 630 8.06 -4.83 28.28
CA LYS A 630 8.51 -3.43 28.39
C LYS A 630 8.19 -2.59 27.14
N PRO A 631 8.45 -3.07 25.90
CA PRO A 631 7.95 -2.40 24.70
C PRO A 631 6.44 -2.11 24.73
N LYS A 632 5.64 -3.02 25.28
CA LYS A 632 4.19 -2.87 25.38
C LYS A 632 3.81 -1.75 26.34
N ASP A 633 4.51 -1.62 27.46
CA ASP A 633 4.31 -0.50 28.40
C ASP A 633 4.59 0.85 27.73
N CYS A 634 5.68 0.97 26.97
CA CYS A 634 5.99 2.17 26.18
C CYS A 634 4.87 2.52 25.20
N MET A 635 4.40 1.52 24.44
CA MET A 635 3.31 1.72 23.48
C MET A 635 2.03 2.20 24.18
N GLN A 636 1.70 1.64 25.35
CA GLN A 636 0.52 2.03 26.13
C GLN A 636 0.66 3.44 26.72
N TRP A 637 1.86 3.82 27.16
CA TRP A 637 2.15 5.16 27.64
C TRP A 637 1.97 6.20 26.53
N LEU A 638 2.62 6.00 25.36
CA LEU A 638 2.46 6.87 24.19
C LEU A 638 0.98 7.01 23.79
N GLN A 639 0.25 5.90 23.77
CA GLN A 639 -1.18 5.86 23.50
C GLN A 639 -2.01 6.68 24.50
N SER A 640 -1.60 6.69 25.77
CA SER A 640 -2.27 7.42 26.84
C SER A 640 -2.02 8.93 26.72
N CYS A 641 -0.80 9.34 26.39
CA CYS A 641 -0.47 10.74 26.08
C CYS A 641 -1.29 11.27 24.90
N ALA A 642 -1.32 10.54 23.78
CA ALA A 642 -2.11 10.92 22.61
C ALA A 642 -3.62 10.95 22.90
N LYS A 643 -4.11 10.07 23.79
CA LYS A 643 -5.51 10.07 24.23
C LYS A 643 -5.85 11.33 25.04
N LYS A 644 -5.02 11.73 26.01
CA LYS A 644 -5.25 12.94 26.83
C LYS A 644 -5.32 14.21 25.96
N LEU A 645 -4.44 14.34 24.97
CA LEU A 645 -4.49 15.45 24.01
C LEU A 645 -5.76 15.45 23.16
N ALA A 646 -6.15 14.27 22.65
CA ALA A 646 -7.33 14.15 21.82
C ALA A 646 -8.64 14.43 22.60
N GLU A 647 -8.69 14.14 23.90
CA GLU A 647 -9.81 14.51 24.80
C GLU A 647 -9.96 16.03 24.94
N HIS A 648 -8.87 16.78 24.80
CA HIS A 648 -8.85 18.26 24.76
C HIS A 648 -8.97 18.82 23.34
N GLY A 649 -9.22 17.96 22.33
CA GLY A 649 -9.34 18.39 20.93
C GLY A 649 -8.02 18.87 20.32
N LYS A 650 -6.87 18.55 20.92
CA LYS A 650 -5.54 18.96 20.45
C LYS A 650 -4.83 17.84 19.69
N PRO A 651 -4.06 18.16 18.64
CA PRO A 651 -3.19 17.18 17.99
C PRO A 651 -1.96 16.88 18.86
N ILE A 652 -1.23 15.83 18.52
CA ILE A 652 0.07 15.53 19.14
C ILE A 652 1.19 15.89 18.17
N SER A 653 2.20 16.61 18.68
CA SER A 653 3.38 17.02 17.92
C SER A 653 4.64 16.89 18.78
N TRP A 654 5.76 16.64 18.13
CA TRP A 654 7.09 16.58 18.75
C TRP A 654 8.16 16.93 17.72
N VAL A 655 9.37 17.24 18.18
CA VAL A 655 10.57 17.44 17.37
C VAL A 655 11.51 16.28 17.62
N THR A 656 12.00 15.65 16.54
CA THR A 656 12.94 14.52 16.63
C THR A 656 14.36 14.99 17.00
N PRO A 657 15.26 14.06 17.38
CA PRO A 657 16.68 14.37 17.61
C PRO A 657 17.43 14.97 16.41
N SER A 658 16.90 14.83 15.19
CA SER A 658 17.43 15.49 13.99
C SER A 658 16.83 16.87 13.73
N GLY A 659 16.01 17.39 14.65
CA GLY A 659 15.30 18.67 14.49
C GLY A 659 14.11 18.62 13.53
N PHE A 660 13.61 17.42 13.19
CA PHE A 660 12.45 17.28 12.31
C PHE A 660 11.15 17.46 13.11
N PRO A 661 10.29 18.45 12.79
CA PRO A 661 8.99 18.57 13.42
C PRO A 661 8.07 17.46 12.91
N VAL A 662 7.32 16.83 13.79
CA VAL A 662 6.29 15.85 13.47
C VAL A 662 4.96 16.36 14.01
N LEU A 663 3.94 16.40 13.15
CA LEU A 663 2.57 16.69 13.53
C LEU A 663 1.66 15.52 13.17
N GLN A 664 1.09 14.88 14.19
CA GLN A 664 0.09 13.85 14.01
C GLN A 664 -1.31 14.43 14.26
N ILE A 665 -2.02 14.68 13.16
CA ILE A 665 -3.42 15.13 13.20
C ILE A 665 -4.30 14.21 12.37
N TYR A 666 -5.16 13.47 13.06
CA TYR A 666 -6.16 12.61 12.42
C TYR A 666 -7.56 13.13 12.72
N HIS A 667 -8.20 13.72 11.72
CA HIS A 667 -9.57 14.21 11.84
C HIS A 667 -10.59 13.07 11.93
N LYS A 668 -11.68 13.32 12.67
CA LYS A 668 -12.88 12.52 12.57
C LYS A 668 -13.34 12.60 11.14
N THR A 669 -13.43 11.41 10.57
CA THR A 669 -13.78 11.29 9.18
C THR A 669 -15.19 10.78 9.14
N THR A 670 -16.12 11.72 9.05
CA THR A 670 -17.54 11.39 8.96
C THR A 670 -17.77 10.91 7.54
N SER A 671 -17.92 9.60 7.41
CA SER A 671 -18.24 9.02 6.13
C SER A 671 -19.70 9.35 5.83
N GLN A 672 -19.93 10.32 4.96
CA GLN A 672 -21.26 10.47 4.37
C GLN A 672 -21.41 9.35 3.36
N ASN A 673 -21.99 8.25 3.84
CA ASN A 673 -22.22 7.07 3.03
C ASN A 673 -23.63 7.15 2.46
N VAL A 674 -23.72 7.21 1.16
CA VAL A 674 -24.94 6.80 0.49
C VAL A 674 -24.74 5.33 0.13
N ASN A 675 -25.26 4.44 0.98
CA ASN A 675 -25.22 3.01 0.69
C ASN A 675 -26.44 2.68 -0.18
N THR A 676 -26.19 2.42 -1.45
CA THR A 676 -27.18 1.87 -2.36
C THR A 676 -26.93 0.38 -2.50
N ASN A 677 -27.97 -0.43 -2.38
CA ASN A 677 -27.88 -1.87 -2.44
C ASN A 677 -27.76 -2.42 -3.89
N ILE A 678 -27.90 -1.57 -4.91
CA ILE A 678 -27.82 -1.97 -6.33
C ILE A 678 -26.49 -1.60 -6.98
N SER A 679 -26.18 -2.32 -8.06
CA SER A 679 -24.94 -2.22 -8.84
C SER A 679 -23.74 -2.79 -8.11
N GLY A 680 -23.94 -3.25 -6.85
CA GLY A 680 -22.99 -3.88 -5.92
C GLY A 680 -21.60 -3.24 -5.89
N GLN A 681 -21.46 -2.06 -6.45
CA GLN A 681 -20.85 -0.99 -5.75
C GLN A 681 -22.02 -0.48 -4.91
N ALA A 682 -21.99 -0.74 -3.60
CA ALA A 682 -22.07 0.42 -2.74
C ALA A 682 -21.08 1.39 -3.40
N THR A 683 -21.60 2.35 -4.18
CA THR A 683 -20.71 3.33 -4.76
C THR A 683 -20.36 4.17 -3.56
N TYR A 684 -19.32 3.69 -2.88
CA TYR A 684 -18.74 4.32 -1.72
C TYR A 684 -18.12 5.60 -2.25
N VAL A 685 -18.95 6.61 -2.48
CA VAL A 685 -18.48 7.96 -2.36
C VAL A 685 -18.39 8.18 -0.87
N LYS A 686 -17.36 7.59 -0.28
CA LYS A 686 -16.92 7.96 1.04
C LYS A 686 -16.27 9.31 0.84
N TRP A 687 -17.09 10.35 0.70
CA TRP A 687 -16.56 11.67 0.94
C TRP A 687 -16.51 11.79 2.44
N TYR A 688 -15.28 11.87 2.87
CA TYR A 688 -14.91 12.31 4.17
C TYR A 688 -15.24 13.80 4.19
N SER A 689 -16.35 14.19 4.81
CA SER A 689 -16.35 15.52 5.41
C SER A 689 -15.37 15.41 6.57
N GLU A 690 -14.23 16.08 6.43
CA GLU A 690 -13.38 16.33 7.58
C GLU A 690 -14.24 17.12 8.55
N ASP A 691 -14.55 16.48 9.67
CA ASP A 691 -14.95 17.21 10.85
C ASP A 691 -13.67 17.83 11.38
N ASP A 692 -13.70 19.12 11.69
CA ASP A 692 -12.55 19.81 12.28
C ASP A 692 -12.15 19.13 13.61
N ALA A 693 -13.07 18.38 14.24
CA ALA A 693 -12.80 17.58 15.41
C ALA A 693 -11.81 16.43 15.16
N ILE A 694 -10.84 16.29 16.05
CA ILE A 694 -9.85 15.22 16.05
C ILE A 694 -10.49 13.87 16.40
N SER A 695 -9.94 12.77 15.85
CA SER A 695 -10.34 11.38 16.10
C SER A 695 -9.47 10.74 17.19
N PRO A 696 -9.96 10.60 18.44
CA PRO A 696 -9.17 10.04 19.54
C PRO A 696 -8.70 8.62 19.26
N ARG A 697 -9.54 7.81 18.60
CA ARG A 697 -9.21 6.42 18.24
C ARG A 697 -8.00 6.35 17.31
N LYS A 698 -7.99 7.17 16.24
CA LYS A 698 -6.89 7.16 15.25
C LYS A 698 -5.62 7.77 15.84
N GLN A 699 -5.75 8.84 16.63
CA GLN A 699 -4.62 9.44 17.34
C GLN A 699 -3.94 8.44 18.27
N LYS A 700 -4.74 7.74 19.10
CA LYS A 700 -4.26 6.68 19.97
C LYS A 700 -3.56 5.57 19.17
N SER A 701 -4.19 5.03 18.13
CA SER A 701 -3.57 3.91 17.38
C SER A 701 -2.32 4.29 16.58
N GLY A 702 -2.16 5.58 16.22
CA GLY A 702 -1.09 6.04 15.34
C GLY A 702 0.19 6.49 16.04
N ILE A 703 0.12 6.86 17.33
CA ILE A 703 1.26 7.53 17.99
C ILE A 703 2.49 6.64 18.11
N SER A 704 2.34 5.39 18.55
CA SER A 704 3.47 4.46 18.68
C SER A 704 4.22 4.24 17.36
N PRO A 705 3.56 3.81 16.25
CA PRO A 705 4.26 3.65 14.98
C PRO A 705 4.89 4.95 14.50
N ASN A 706 4.21 6.09 14.63
CA ASN A 706 4.72 7.35 14.11
C ASN A 706 5.92 7.87 14.90
N TYR A 707 5.93 7.68 16.23
CA TYR A 707 7.04 8.06 17.09
C TYR A 707 8.28 7.20 16.81
N VAL A 708 8.12 5.87 16.79
CA VAL A 708 9.20 4.92 16.40
C VAL A 708 9.73 5.25 15.01
N HIS A 709 8.85 5.47 14.03
CA HIS A 709 9.26 5.86 12.67
C HIS A 709 10.00 7.19 12.60
N SER A 710 9.68 8.12 13.50
CA SER A 710 10.39 9.41 13.52
C SER A 710 11.78 9.31 14.14
N LEU A 711 11.99 8.38 15.08
CA LEU A 711 13.28 8.10 15.67
C LEU A 711 14.19 7.32 14.72
N ASP A 712 13.66 6.34 13.96
CA ASP A 712 14.46 5.67 12.92
C ASP A 712 14.91 6.63 11.82
N ALA A 713 14.04 7.56 11.42
CA ALA A 713 14.37 8.58 10.44
C ALA A 713 15.45 9.53 10.96
N ALA A 714 15.41 9.87 12.26
CA ALA A 714 16.45 10.67 12.89
C ALA A 714 17.79 9.94 12.92
N CYS A 715 17.81 8.64 13.26
CA CYS A 715 19.02 7.82 13.23
C CYS A 715 19.61 7.72 11.81
N LEU A 716 18.75 7.51 10.80
CA LEU A 716 19.17 7.49 9.39
C LEU A 716 19.77 8.82 8.98
N THR A 717 19.10 9.93 9.33
CA THR A 717 19.55 11.29 9.02
C THR A 717 20.94 11.55 9.57
N LYS A 718 21.15 11.29 10.87
CA LYS A 718 22.44 11.49 11.52
C LYS A 718 23.52 10.58 10.95
N THR A 719 23.19 9.32 10.68
CA THR A 719 24.12 8.34 10.09
C THR A 719 24.61 8.79 8.72
N VAL A 720 23.71 9.20 7.83
CA VAL A 720 24.08 9.67 6.47
C VAL A 720 25.01 10.88 6.53
N ILE A 721 24.69 11.86 7.38
CA ILE A 721 25.51 13.07 7.54
C ILE A 721 26.92 12.71 8.05
N GLU A 722 27.01 11.84 9.04
CA GLU A 722 28.28 11.45 9.63
C GLU A 722 29.12 10.58 8.67
N CYS A 723 28.50 9.61 7.99
CA CYS A 723 29.13 8.83 6.94
C CYS A 723 29.72 9.72 5.83
N ASN A 724 29.00 10.77 5.44
CA ASN A 724 29.49 11.73 4.46
C ASN A 724 30.73 12.49 4.92
N LYS A 725 30.80 12.91 6.19
CA LYS A 725 32.01 13.53 6.75
C LYS A 725 33.21 12.58 6.73
N GLN A 726 32.95 11.28 6.86
CA GLN A 726 33.97 10.22 6.78
C GLN A 726 34.30 9.79 5.34
N GLY A 727 33.72 10.45 4.33
CA GLY A 727 34.01 10.21 2.92
C GLY A 727 33.26 9.02 2.30
N ILE A 728 32.09 8.65 2.85
CA ILE A 728 31.13 7.75 2.21
C ILE A 728 30.10 8.60 1.46
N TRP A 729 30.01 8.45 0.14
CA TRP A 729 29.23 9.36 -0.71
C TRP A 729 28.02 8.72 -1.40
N ASP A 730 27.96 7.39 -1.44
CA ASP A 730 26.98 6.64 -2.21
C ASP A 730 26.10 5.82 -1.26
N PHE A 731 24.80 6.14 -1.25
CA PHE A 731 23.87 5.66 -0.25
C PHE A 731 22.67 4.93 -0.88
N ALA A 732 22.43 3.71 -0.44
CA ALA A 732 21.26 2.90 -0.79
C ALA A 732 20.36 2.75 0.44
N MET A 733 19.68 3.83 0.83
CA MET A 733 18.88 3.87 2.07
C MET A 733 17.43 3.43 1.86
N ILE A 734 17.01 2.40 2.59
CA ILE A 734 15.62 1.91 2.63
C ILE A 734 15.18 1.84 4.09
N HIS A 735 14.90 3.00 4.69
CA HIS A 735 14.45 3.14 6.07
C HIS A 735 15.41 2.48 7.07
N ASP A 736 15.16 1.24 7.47
CA ASP A 736 15.96 0.42 8.38
C ASP A 736 16.93 -0.54 7.66
N SER A 737 17.21 -0.28 6.39
CA SER A 737 18.26 -0.92 5.60
C SER A 737 19.25 0.13 5.09
N TYR A 738 20.52 -0.03 5.45
CA TYR A 738 21.57 0.94 5.19
C TYR A 738 22.57 0.36 4.19
N GLY A 739 22.67 0.94 3.00
CA GLY A 739 23.54 0.42 1.95
C GLY A 739 24.62 1.37 1.44
N THR A 740 25.79 0.82 1.12
CA THR A 740 26.97 1.47 0.50
C THR A 740 27.83 0.42 -0.21
N HIS A 741 28.94 0.80 -0.86
CA HIS A 741 29.94 -0.15 -1.38
C HIS A 741 30.53 -1.04 -0.26
N SER A 742 30.95 -2.26 -0.61
CA SER A 742 31.54 -3.22 0.36
C SER A 742 32.75 -2.65 1.10
N THR A 743 33.55 -1.83 0.41
CA THR A 743 34.72 -1.09 0.91
C THR A 743 34.41 -0.11 2.05
N ASN A 744 33.16 0.33 2.14
CA ASN A 744 32.70 1.33 3.13
C ASN A 744 31.86 0.70 4.25
N CYS A 745 31.47 -0.57 4.11
CA CYS A 745 30.60 -1.27 5.07
C CYS A 745 31.16 -1.33 6.50
N PRO A 746 32.47 -1.55 6.76
CA PRO A 746 32.99 -1.50 8.13
C PRO A 746 32.76 -0.13 8.80
N ARG A 747 32.99 0.95 8.05
CA ARG A 747 32.82 2.33 8.52
C ARG A 747 31.34 2.69 8.70
N LEU A 748 30.49 2.29 7.76
CA LEU A 748 29.03 2.43 7.89
C LEU A 748 28.51 1.70 9.13
N ASN A 749 28.92 0.43 9.29
CA ASN A 749 28.50 -0.41 10.42
C ASN A 749 28.91 0.17 11.77
N LYS A 750 30.11 0.75 11.87
CA LYS A 750 30.53 1.45 13.07
C LYS A 750 29.74 2.75 13.29
N THR A 751 29.66 3.59 12.26
CA THR A 751 28.99 4.91 12.34
C THR A 751 27.52 4.77 12.72
N LEU A 752 26.81 3.79 12.16
CA LEU A 752 25.40 3.58 12.48
C LEU A 752 25.21 3.26 13.98
N ARG A 753 26.07 2.41 14.57
CA ARG A 753 26.00 2.07 16.01
C ARG A 753 26.26 3.29 16.88
N GLU A 754 27.25 4.10 16.52
CA GLU A 754 27.56 5.37 17.21
C GLU A 754 26.38 6.35 17.15
N GLN A 755 25.74 6.49 15.99
CA GLN A 755 24.60 7.41 15.86
C GLN A 755 23.36 6.92 16.62
N TYR A 756 23.08 5.61 16.62
CA TYR A 756 22.03 5.04 17.46
C TYR A 756 22.31 5.28 18.95
N LEU A 757 23.53 5.02 19.42
CA LEU A 757 23.89 5.34 20.80
C LEU A 757 23.69 6.84 21.11
N SER A 758 24.14 7.75 20.25
CA SER A 758 23.99 9.19 20.47
C SER A 758 22.52 9.65 20.58
N VAL A 759 21.61 8.93 19.94
CA VAL A 759 20.17 9.21 20.03
C VAL A 759 19.58 8.62 21.30
N PHE A 760 19.93 7.38 21.64
CA PHE A 760 19.28 6.63 22.73
C PHE A 760 20.01 6.72 24.08
N GLU A 761 21.20 7.33 24.16
CA GLU A 761 21.83 7.71 25.43
C GLU A 761 21.04 8.83 26.13
N ILE A 762 20.36 9.67 25.34
CA ILE A 762 19.41 10.68 25.82
C ILE A 762 18.05 10.00 26.02
N ASP A 763 17.42 10.26 27.16
CA ASP A 763 16.07 9.75 27.44
C ASP A 763 15.02 10.43 26.54
N GLN A 764 14.72 9.76 25.43
CA GLN A 764 13.78 10.27 24.44
C GLN A 764 12.33 10.33 24.95
N LEU A 765 11.95 9.48 25.90
CA LEU A 765 10.60 9.51 26.49
C LEU A 765 10.45 10.73 27.42
N GLU A 766 11.48 11.04 28.20
CA GLU A 766 11.53 12.25 29.02
C GLU A 766 11.54 13.52 28.15
N VAL A 767 12.34 13.55 27.08
CA VAL A 767 12.34 14.64 26.11
C VAL A 767 10.96 14.82 25.49
N LEU A 768 10.27 13.73 25.11
CA LEU A 768 8.91 13.80 24.59
C LEU A 768 7.94 14.34 25.64
N LEU A 769 7.97 13.81 26.87
CA LEU A 769 7.10 14.26 27.95
C LEU A 769 7.26 15.76 28.23
N HIS A 770 8.50 16.24 28.29
CA HIS A 770 8.80 17.67 28.45
C HIS A 770 8.21 18.50 27.31
N GLN A 771 8.42 18.10 26.05
CA GLN A 771 7.82 18.80 24.90
C GLN A 771 6.28 18.81 24.94
N LEU A 772 5.66 17.71 25.37
CA LEU A 772 4.20 17.63 25.45
C LEU A 772 3.65 18.54 26.56
N ALA A 773 4.28 18.53 27.73
CA ALA A 773 3.90 19.33 28.89
C ALA A 773 4.12 20.85 28.65
N GLU A 774 5.27 21.23 28.07
CA GLU A 774 5.57 22.63 27.75
C GLU A 774 4.58 23.23 26.74
N ASN A 775 4.22 22.46 25.71
CA ASN A 775 3.25 22.89 24.70
C ASN A 775 1.79 22.84 25.19
N ASN A 776 1.51 22.15 26.30
CA ASN A 776 0.16 21.92 26.82
C ASN A 776 0.16 21.96 28.36
N PRO A 777 0.47 23.11 28.98
CA PRO A 777 0.64 23.23 30.43
C PRO A 777 -0.63 22.95 31.23
N GLU A 778 -1.80 22.98 30.58
CA GLU A 778 -3.09 22.65 31.19
C GLU A 778 -3.39 21.14 31.24
N ILE A 779 -2.59 20.30 30.57
CA ILE A 779 -2.79 18.85 30.51
C ILE A 779 -1.76 18.17 31.41
N ASP A 780 -2.26 17.51 32.45
CA ASP A 780 -1.47 16.56 33.22
C ASP A 780 -1.21 15.31 32.37
N PHE A 781 0.04 14.87 32.17
CA PHE A 781 0.40 13.69 31.37
C PHE A 781 0.75 12.50 32.28
N PRO A 782 0.49 11.24 31.85
CA PRO A 782 0.85 10.07 32.65
C PRO A 782 2.37 9.97 32.85
N GLU A 783 2.80 9.50 34.02
CA GLU A 783 4.20 9.19 34.31
C GLU A 783 4.73 8.12 33.36
N ILE A 784 6.03 8.22 33.03
CA ILE A 784 6.72 7.24 32.18
C ILE A 784 6.80 5.91 32.93
N PRO A 785 6.58 4.75 32.27
CA PRO A 785 6.69 3.45 32.93
C PRO A 785 8.13 3.18 33.43
N GLU A 786 8.26 2.29 34.40
CA GLU A 786 9.56 1.90 34.93
C GLU A 786 10.46 1.29 33.84
N TYR A 787 11.66 1.84 33.69
CA TYR A 787 12.68 1.33 32.77
C TYR A 787 13.21 -0.04 33.19
N GLY A 788 13.80 -0.76 32.24
CA GLY A 788 14.66 -1.90 32.52
C GLY A 788 16.12 -1.49 32.80
N ASN A 789 17.01 -2.48 32.78
CA ASN A 789 18.41 -2.31 33.19
C ASN A 789 19.41 -2.48 32.04
N ALA A 790 18.96 -2.49 30.77
CA ALA A 790 19.86 -2.66 29.64
C ALA A 790 20.86 -1.49 29.53
N ASP A 791 22.14 -1.80 29.39
CA ASP A 791 23.17 -0.83 29.02
C ASP A 791 23.18 -0.65 27.49
N ILE A 792 22.64 0.48 27.04
CA ILE A 792 22.52 0.79 25.61
C ILE A 792 23.90 0.99 24.95
N SER A 793 24.95 1.29 25.72
CA SER A 793 26.30 1.47 25.17
C SER A 793 26.88 0.19 24.55
N GLU A 794 26.37 -0.98 24.94
CA GLU A 794 26.75 -2.27 24.34
C GLU A 794 26.41 -2.37 22.84
N VAL A 795 25.54 -1.49 22.31
CA VAL A 795 25.25 -1.43 20.87
C VAL A 795 26.51 -1.22 20.04
N LEU A 796 27.53 -0.55 20.59
CA LEU A 796 28.82 -0.33 19.94
C LEU A 796 29.59 -1.63 19.67
N GLU A 797 29.37 -2.66 20.46
CA GLU A 797 30.02 -3.98 20.32
C GLU A 797 29.12 -5.02 19.62
N SER A 798 27.84 -4.68 19.40
CA SER A 798 26.90 -5.59 18.74
C SER A 798 27.16 -5.72 17.24
N LYS A 799 27.72 -6.88 16.84
CA LYS A 799 28.02 -7.22 15.43
C LYS A 799 26.77 -7.41 14.56
N TYR A 800 25.65 -7.80 15.17
CA TYR A 800 24.41 -8.20 14.48
C TYR A 800 23.29 -7.16 14.60
N PHE A 801 23.58 -5.99 15.17
CA PHE A 801 22.61 -4.90 15.28
C PHE A 801 22.02 -4.55 13.91
N PHE A 802 22.89 -4.41 12.91
CA PHE A 802 22.58 -4.37 11.48
C PHE A 802 23.60 -5.24 10.73
N SER A 803 23.15 -6.27 9.98
CA SER A 803 24.04 -7.29 9.38
C SER A 803 23.50 -7.98 8.15
#